data_AF-A0A8E2EF95-F1
#
_entry.id   AF-A0A8E2EF95-F1
#
_cell.length_a   1.000
_cell.length_b   1.000
_cell.length_c   1.000
_cell.angle_alpha   90.00
_cell.angle_beta   90.00
_cell.angle_gamma   90.00
#
_symmetry.space_group_name_H-M   'P 1'
#
loop_
_entity.id
_entity.type
_entity.pdbx_description
1 polymer ?
#
loop_
_entity_poly.entity_id
_entity_poly.type
_entity_poly.pdbx_seq_one_letter_code
_entity_poly.pdbx_strand_id
1 'polypeptide(L)'
;MATNDVNGSNGSSGSNAAPSEPTFDIPKQCKAGVVVNEGPDFHVEVQMVPVPEIKPHEVLIKINATGICHSDVHFMLNDLALPSMSTFGTRCAGHEGAGVIVKVGDAVKELKVGMRAGFKPIADTCGSCNLCRGDKECYCPKAVFTGLMCDGSYKQYVASPERYTTIIPDGVSDFIAGPIMCSASTIYTSIKDSGLEPGDWAVFPGAGGGVGLQGVQLAKAMGLRPVAIDTGVDKKKLCMETAGAEYFIDFKETKDVAAEVVKVCDGIGAHAVFVTAVQTYPSSLTYLGSRVGGKVMCIGLPSAGSYHIDVDPNQMCFKKWSVQGTLVSNMKDVDKTLDFAKRGLLKPICTVYPLSRFNEAVQKLRNGEIAGRAVAKLEGMSSSSSTQSSHGQADASSSRGPPRQPSIEDDNSENEETLLSSDPLESNLPESISFKRKQKAPISSAFGISRFLSSPLSGNSRQQSPLPRPSPSRTHQLRNHDTANDSTERILSYLDRPGDAGDQTQDAKDASGVDWYVEGPGRRVGYDDLTAIDWIFEYAKERQRLRYLYSSSTGILGYIRQLADASQIWLILIAAGIASGSVAAFIDVASDWLADLKTGFCSNVDGDGKFYLNRGFCCWGYTELSHCHDWHSWSSALGVHSAGGGWIIEYIFFIVLSILFAVCASVLVKSFAIYAKHSGIPEIKTVLGGFVIRRFMGTWTLVIKSLGLCLAVASGLWLGKEGPLVHVACCCANLFMKLFSSVNSNEARKREVLSAAAAAGISVAFGSPIGGVLFSLEQLSYYFPDKTMWQSFVCAMVAAVTLQAFNPFRTGKLVLYQVTYHSGWHDFEIAPFALLGILGGLYGGLFIKVNMKIAEMRRSHPIIKGPVLEVVIVTLVTALINFPIKFMRAQASELVYILFAECADLTDDTLGLCKSGKANTGVIALLLISALLGFFLASFTFGLQIPAGIILPSMAVGALYGRAIGLIVEVWQAAYPDFVLFASCEPDIPCVTPGTYAIIGAASALGGATRMTVSIVVIMFELTGALTYVLPIMIAVMISKWIGDAISPRGIYESWIHFNGYPFLDNRDDNSSKIPDVPASQVMTRIEDLMVITATGHTIRSLRALLGAHPFRGFPVIDNPRDALLLGYISRTELAFALSSALSNPRNLAPDTEAYFSHQPLSDPTTSLDLRPWMDQTPITLNFKASFQLTVSMFQKLGLRYVLFVDRGTLKGLLTKKDVWFVLNGADEKGESGMDQSVLREPGGAEERGLLGSDGDGEGSDDGREGLG
;
A
#
# COMPACT_ATOMS: atom_id res chain seq x y z
N MET A 1 -9.07 -33.37 60.31
CA MET A 1 -9.05 -32.55 61.53
C MET A 1 -10.48 -32.07 61.73
N ALA A 2 -11.11 -32.38 62.86
CA ALA A 2 -12.56 -32.20 63.05
C ALA A 2 -12.84 -31.18 64.15
N THR A 3 -13.81 -30.30 63.89
CA THR A 3 -14.77 -29.72 64.84
C THR A 3 -15.92 -29.16 63.98
N ASN A 4 -17.14 -29.72 63.90
CA ASN A 4 -18.16 -30.11 64.89
C ASN A 4 -19.19 -29.01 65.21
N ASP A 5 -20.42 -29.48 65.45
CA ASP A 5 -21.52 -28.90 66.24
C ASP A 5 -22.33 -27.73 65.62
N VAL A 6 -23.66 -27.63 65.78
CA VAL A 6 -24.68 -28.49 66.43
C VAL A 6 -26.05 -28.11 65.78
N ASN A 7 -26.90 -29.03 65.27
CA ASN A 7 -27.86 -29.93 65.95
C ASN A 7 -29.11 -29.19 66.56
N GLY A 8 -30.33 -29.74 66.40
CA GLY A 8 -31.46 -29.42 67.32
C GLY A 8 -32.83 -28.94 66.79
N SER A 9 -33.57 -29.80 66.08
CA SER A 9 -35.02 -30.09 66.23
C SER A 9 -36.14 -29.02 66.44
N ASN A 10 -37.25 -29.27 65.71
CA ASN A 10 -38.68 -28.98 66.02
C ASN A 10 -39.25 -27.55 65.85
N GLY A 11 -40.31 -27.46 65.03
CA GLY A 11 -41.21 -26.31 64.97
C GLY A 11 -42.04 -26.25 63.68
N SER A 12 -43.33 -26.58 63.74
CA SER A 12 -44.24 -26.55 62.59
C SER A 12 -44.65 -25.14 62.16
N SER A 13 -44.60 -24.85 60.85
CA SER A 13 -45.41 -23.80 60.22
C SER A 13 -45.72 -24.18 58.77
N GLY A 14 -46.91 -23.79 58.27
CA GLY A 14 -47.47 -24.32 57.03
C GLY A 14 -46.63 -24.07 55.78
N SER A 15 -46.35 -25.12 55.02
CA SER A 15 -45.71 -25.05 53.72
C SER A 15 -46.69 -24.52 52.67
N ASN A 16 -46.60 -23.23 52.35
CA ASN A 16 -47.07 -22.75 51.04
C ASN A 16 -46.29 -23.52 49.97
N ALA A 17 -47.00 -24.32 49.16
CA ALA A 17 -46.37 -25.10 48.11
C ALA A 17 -45.69 -24.17 47.10
N ALA A 18 -44.41 -24.42 46.83
CA ALA A 18 -43.75 -23.86 45.65
C ALA A 18 -44.48 -24.37 44.39
N PRO A 19 -44.62 -23.55 43.33
CA PRO A 19 -45.24 -24.00 42.10
C PRO A 19 -44.46 -25.19 41.53
N SER A 20 -45.17 -26.29 41.25
CA SER A 20 -44.59 -27.51 40.68
C SER A 20 -43.98 -27.20 39.31
N GLU A 21 -42.71 -27.57 39.10
CA GLU A 21 -42.05 -27.38 37.80
C GLU A 21 -42.79 -28.16 36.69
N PRO A 22 -42.96 -27.57 35.50
CA PRO A 22 -43.66 -28.25 34.41
C PRO A 22 -42.83 -29.43 33.88
N THR A 23 -43.32 -30.64 34.09
CA THR A 23 -42.70 -31.88 33.58
C THR A 23 -43.12 -32.14 32.13
N PHE A 24 -42.14 -32.23 31.23
CA PHE A 24 -42.35 -32.56 29.82
C PHE A 24 -41.98 -34.02 29.54
N ASP A 25 -42.81 -34.73 28.77
CA ASP A 25 -42.44 -36.04 28.21
C ASP A 25 -41.53 -35.83 26.99
N ILE A 26 -40.33 -36.43 27.03
CA ILE A 26 -39.27 -36.21 26.04
C ILE A 26 -39.07 -37.52 25.26
N PRO A 27 -39.45 -37.57 23.97
CA PRO A 27 -39.33 -38.79 23.18
C PRO A 27 -37.87 -39.12 22.86
N LYS A 28 -37.57 -40.41 22.63
CA LYS A 28 -36.21 -40.86 22.23
C LYS A 28 -35.81 -40.39 20.82
N GLN A 29 -36.79 -40.16 19.94
CA GLN A 29 -36.59 -39.68 18.59
C GLN A 29 -37.62 -38.59 18.28
N CYS A 30 -37.25 -37.66 17.40
CA CYS A 30 -38.10 -36.56 16.95
C CYS A 30 -37.98 -36.36 15.43
N LYS A 31 -38.86 -35.54 14.86
CA LYS A 31 -38.81 -35.21 13.43
C LYS A 31 -37.79 -34.10 13.16
N ALA A 32 -37.07 -34.21 12.05
CA ALA A 32 -36.14 -33.20 11.57
C ALA A 32 -36.19 -33.08 10.04
N GLY A 33 -36.04 -31.85 9.54
CA GLY A 33 -35.62 -31.59 8.17
C GLY A 33 -34.14 -31.89 8.01
N VAL A 34 -33.82 -33.05 7.48
CA VAL A 34 -32.48 -33.54 7.19
C VAL A 34 -32.09 -33.13 5.77
N VAL A 35 -30.90 -32.58 5.61
CA VAL A 35 -30.31 -32.25 4.31
C VAL A 35 -29.83 -33.54 3.64
N VAL A 36 -30.22 -33.75 2.39
CA VAL A 36 -29.80 -34.86 1.55
C VAL A 36 -29.12 -34.28 0.31
N ASN A 37 -28.03 -34.92 -0.14
CA ASN A 37 -27.21 -34.49 -1.27
C ASN A 37 -26.72 -33.03 -1.17
N GLU A 38 -26.02 -32.69 -0.08
CA GLU A 38 -25.36 -31.39 0.11
C GLU A 38 -24.56 -30.96 -1.15
N GLY A 39 -24.79 -29.73 -1.62
CA GLY A 39 -24.31 -29.25 -2.91
C GLY A 39 -25.44 -28.64 -3.78
N PRO A 40 -25.23 -28.44 -5.09
CA PRO A 40 -26.21 -27.80 -5.97
C PRO A 40 -27.59 -28.50 -6.03
N ASP A 41 -27.59 -29.83 -5.88
CA ASP A 41 -28.76 -30.71 -6.01
C ASP A 41 -29.44 -31.04 -4.67
N PHE A 42 -29.15 -30.28 -3.60
CA PHE A 42 -29.65 -30.57 -2.27
C PHE A 42 -31.20 -30.52 -2.18
N HIS A 43 -31.75 -31.38 -1.32
CA HIS A 43 -33.14 -31.30 -0.89
C HIS A 43 -33.28 -31.63 0.60
N VAL A 44 -34.39 -31.20 1.20
CA VAL A 44 -34.68 -31.43 2.63
C VAL A 44 -35.73 -32.51 2.82
N GLU A 45 -35.39 -33.60 3.50
CA GLU A 45 -36.30 -34.69 3.83
C GLU A 45 -36.71 -34.67 5.30
N VAL A 46 -37.99 -34.95 5.59
CA VAL A 46 -38.46 -35.07 6.98
C VAL A 46 -38.19 -36.49 7.47
N GLN A 47 -37.12 -36.67 8.26
CA GLN A 47 -36.70 -37.96 8.82
C GLN A 47 -36.89 -37.99 10.35
N MET A 48 -36.91 -39.19 10.94
CA MET A 48 -36.84 -39.37 12.39
C MET A 48 -35.37 -39.44 12.83
N VAL A 49 -34.98 -38.58 13.78
CA VAL A 49 -33.61 -38.48 14.32
C VAL A 49 -33.64 -38.64 15.85
N PRO A 50 -32.54 -39.08 16.49
CA PRO A 50 -32.48 -39.12 17.96
C PRO A 50 -32.58 -37.70 18.57
N VAL A 51 -33.27 -37.59 19.71
CA VAL A 51 -33.24 -36.36 20.52
C VAL A 51 -31.86 -36.25 21.18
N PRO A 52 -31.18 -35.08 21.12
CA PRO A 52 -29.84 -34.94 21.67
C PRO A 52 -29.83 -35.03 23.20
N GLU A 53 -28.83 -35.73 23.74
CA GLU A 53 -28.52 -35.69 25.17
C GLU A 53 -27.79 -34.38 25.51
N ILE A 54 -28.19 -33.75 26.63
CA ILE A 54 -27.61 -32.47 27.09
C ILE A 54 -26.48 -32.69 28.09
N LYS A 55 -25.43 -31.87 28.00
CA LYS A 55 -24.35 -31.79 28.99
C LYS A 55 -24.79 -31.00 30.24
N PRO A 56 -24.04 -31.06 31.37
CA PRO A 56 -24.43 -30.37 32.62
C PRO A 56 -24.66 -28.85 32.52
N HIS A 57 -24.07 -28.15 31.55
CA HIS A 57 -24.25 -26.70 31.32
C HIS A 57 -25.13 -26.38 30.11
N GLU A 58 -25.88 -27.35 29.59
CA GLU A 58 -26.75 -27.20 28.42
C GLU A 58 -28.23 -27.32 28.82
N VAL A 59 -29.08 -26.71 28.01
CA VAL A 59 -30.54 -26.82 28.09
C VAL A 59 -31.08 -27.48 26.82
N LEU A 60 -32.13 -28.29 26.96
CA LEU A 60 -32.85 -28.89 25.84
C LEU A 60 -34.02 -27.99 25.49
N ILE A 61 -34.00 -27.39 24.30
CA ILE A 61 -35.07 -26.53 23.79
C ILE A 61 -35.91 -27.33 22.80
N LYS A 62 -37.21 -27.42 23.06
CA LYS A 62 -38.19 -27.93 22.10
C LYS A 62 -38.61 -26.78 21.20
N ILE A 63 -38.30 -26.88 19.91
CA ILE A 63 -38.55 -25.82 18.92
C ILE A 63 -40.01 -25.85 18.47
N ASN A 64 -40.71 -24.73 18.63
CA ASN A 64 -42.11 -24.54 18.21
C ASN A 64 -42.18 -24.02 16.78
N ALA A 65 -41.31 -23.05 16.47
CA ALA A 65 -41.17 -22.42 15.16
C ALA A 65 -39.68 -22.20 14.84
N THR A 66 -39.31 -22.35 13.57
CA THR A 66 -38.02 -21.90 13.05
C THR A 66 -38.25 -20.97 11.88
N GLY A 67 -37.57 -19.84 11.83
CA GLY A 67 -37.44 -19.13 10.57
C GLY A 67 -36.58 -19.93 9.57
N ILE A 68 -36.72 -19.60 8.29
CA ILE A 68 -35.92 -20.16 7.19
C ILE A 68 -35.13 -19.01 6.59
N CYS A 69 -33.80 -19.05 6.71
CA CYS A 69 -32.94 -17.99 6.22
C CYS A 69 -32.22 -18.39 4.93
N HIS A 70 -31.84 -17.41 4.11
CA HIS A 70 -31.11 -17.69 2.88
C HIS A 70 -29.66 -18.15 3.17
N SER A 71 -29.09 -17.81 4.33
CA SER A 71 -27.82 -18.40 4.81
C SER A 71 -27.91 -19.89 5.12
N ASP A 72 -29.08 -20.44 5.50
CA ASP A 72 -29.26 -21.90 5.59
C ASP A 72 -29.18 -22.52 4.19
N VAL A 73 -29.75 -21.86 3.17
CA VAL A 73 -29.68 -22.31 1.77
C VAL A 73 -28.23 -22.36 1.30
N HIS A 74 -27.43 -21.35 1.62
CA HIS A 74 -25.99 -21.34 1.34
C HIS A 74 -25.21 -22.48 2.04
N PHE A 75 -25.53 -22.80 3.29
CA PHE A 75 -24.93 -23.96 3.97
C PHE A 75 -25.31 -25.28 3.27
N MET A 76 -26.55 -25.43 2.82
CA MET A 76 -26.99 -26.63 2.08
C MET A 76 -26.44 -26.72 0.65
N LEU A 77 -26.17 -25.57 0.00
CA LEU A 77 -25.51 -25.47 -1.30
C LEU A 77 -23.99 -25.69 -1.23
N ASN A 78 -23.37 -25.49 -0.07
CA ASN A 78 -21.92 -25.49 0.14
C ASN A 78 -21.17 -24.49 -0.78
N ASP A 79 -21.70 -23.27 -0.92
CA ASP A 79 -21.25 -22.28 -1.92
C ASP A 79 -20.46 -21.07 -1.35
N LEU A 80 -20.25 -20.99 -0.03
CA LEU A 80 -19.58 -19.86 0.65
C LEU A 80 -18.06 -20.01 0.83
N ALA A 81 -17.43 -21.01 0.21
CA ALA A 81 -16.02 -21.38 0.45
C ALA A 81 -15.68 -21.66 1.93
N LEU A 82 -16.64 -22.22 2.67
CA LEU A 82 -16.47 -22.75 4.03
C LEU A 82 -16.42 -24.30 3.97
N PRO A 83 -15.94 -24.98 5.02
CA PRO A 83 -16.07 -26.43 5.10
C PRO A 83 -17.55 -26.85 5.16
N SER A 84 -17.88 -27.96 4.49
CA SER A 84 -19.24 -28.47 4.33
C SER A 84 -19.92 -28.85 5.66
N MET A 85 -21.24 -28.83 5.71
CA MET A 85 -22.04 -29.37 6.83
C MET A 85 -21.64 -30.82 7.15
N SER A 86 -21.45 -31.63 6.09
CA SER A 86 -20.96 -33.01 6.18
C SER A 86 -19.58 -33.14 6.84
N THR A 87 -18.69 -32.15 6.72
CA THR A 87 -17.37 -32.15 7.39
C THR A 87 -17.50 -32.13 8.91
N PHE A 88 -18.54 -31.49 9.44
CA PHE A 88 -18.83 -31.42 10.88
C PHE A 88 -19.79 -32.52 11.37
N GLY A 89 -20.30 -33.36 10.46
CA GLY A 89 -21.36 -34.33 10.77
C GLY A 89 -22.75 -33.69 10.99
N THR A 90 -22.92 -32.41 10.64
CA THR A 90 -24.19 -31.70 10.73
C THR A 90 -25.16 -32.23 9.68
N ARG A 91 -26.39 -32.58 10.10
CA ARG A 91 -27.42 -33.14 9.20
C ARG A 91 -28.67 -32.27 9.09
N CYS A 92 -28.89 -31.37 10.06
CA CYS A 92 -30.03 -30.46 10.08
C CYS A 92 -29.53 -29.01 9.98
N ALA A 93 -30.02 -28.23 9.02
CA ALA A 93 -29.77 -26.78 8.94
C ALA A 93 -30.72 -26.00 9.89
N GLY A 94 -30.75 -24.67 9.77
CA GLY A 94 -31.65 -23.78 10.51
C GLY A 94 -30.98 -23.11 11.68
N HIS A 95 -31.09 -21.79 11.79
CA HIS A 95 -30.46 -21.03 12.88
C HIS A 95 -31.36 -19.93 13.46
N GLU A 96 -32.67 -20.12 13.37
CA GLU A 96 -33.71 -19.16 13.73
C GLU A 96 -34.82 -19.80 14.57
N GLY A 97 -34.45 -20.68 15.50
CA GLY A 97 -35.37 -21.43 16.34
C GLY A 97 -35.93 -20.62 17.50
N ALA A 98 -37.23 -20.78 17.77
CA ALA A 98 -37.89 -20.29 18.97
C ALA A 98 -38.75 -21.41 19.59
N GLY A 99 -38.72 -21.53 20.92
CA GLY A 99 -39.35 -22.65 21.61
C GLY A 99 -39.30 -22.56 23.12
N VAL A 100 -39.43 -23.71 23.79
CA VAL A 100 -39.51 -23.82 25.25
C VAL A 100 -38.42 -24.75 25.78
N ILE A 101 -37.78 -24.38 26.88
CA ILE A 101 -36.84 -25.25 27.60
C ILE A 101 -37.63 -26.39 28.25
N VAL A 102 -37.34 -27.64 27.85
CA VAL A 102 -38.02 -28.85 28.35
C VAL A 102 -37.15 -29.67 29.32
N LYS A 103 -35.83 -29.43 29.33
CA LYS A 103 -34.88 -30.05 30.26
C LYS A 103 -33.68 -29.11 30.48
N VAL A 104 -33.12 -29.12 31.69
CA VAL A 104 -31.88 -28.39 32.03
C VAL A 104 -30.84 -29.39 32.56
N GLY A 105 -29.56 -29.12 32.35
CA GLY A 105 -28.46 -29.90 32.93
C GLY A 105 -28.18 -29.55 34.40
N ASP A 106 -27.55 -30.47 35.12
CA ASP A 106 -27.35 -30.39 36.59
C ASP A 106 -26.53 -29.18 37.08
N ALA A 107 -25.84 -28.47 36.17
CA ALA A 107 -24.98 -27.32 36.45
C ALA A 107 -25.46 -26.02 35.76
N VAL A 108 -26.71 -26.01 35.26
CA VAL A 108 -27.47 -24.82 34.85
C VAL A 108 -27.97 -24.08 36.12
N LYS A 109 -27.95 -22.75 36.14
CA LYS A 109 -28.22 -21.93 37.34
C LYS A 109 -29.31 -20.89 37.18
N GLU A 110 -29.39 -20.27 36.01
CA GLU A 110 -30.26 -19.12 35.73
C GLU A 110 -31.51 -19.56 34.94
N LEU A 111 -31.36 -20.55 34.05
CA LEU A 111 -32.43 -21.02 33.18
C LEU A 111 -33.22 -22.19 33.76
N LYS A 112 -34.54 -22.19 33.54
CA LYS A 112 -35.48 -23.17 34.11
C LYS A 112 -36.36 -23.82 33.05
N VAL A 113 -36.83 -25.03 33.36
CA VAL A 113 -37.82 -25.75 32.55
C VAL A 113 -39.13 -24.92 32.47
N GLY A 114 -39.69 -24.82 31.26
CA GLY A 114 -40.86 -24.01 30.95
C GLY A 114 -40.55 -22.58 30.46
N MET A 115 -39.31 -22.09 30.57
CA MET A 115 -38.94 -20.77 30.01
C MET A 115 -38.89 -20.81 28.48
N ARG A 116 -39.28 -19.71 27.83
CA ARG A 116 -39.18 -19.56 26.37
C ARG A 116 -37.79 -19.12 25.95
N ALA A 117 -37.20 -19.85 25.01
CA ALA A 117 -35.80 -19.72 24.62
C ALA A 117 -35.61 -19.77 23.11
N GLY A 118 -34.54 -19.12 22.67
CA GLY A 118 -34.17 -18.95 21.27
C GLY A 118 -32.86 -19.62 20.90
N PHE A 119 -32.79 -20.09 19.66
CA PHE A 119 -31.65 -20.76 19.05
C PHE A 119 -31.25 -19.99 17.78
N LYS A 120 -30.07 -19.37 17.82
CA LYS A 120 -29.65 -18.25 16.96
C LYS A 120 -28.43 -18.61 16.08
N PRO A 121 -27.96 -17.75 15.15
CA PRO A 121 -26.83 -18.04 14.23
C PRO A 121 -25.56 -18.62 14.86
N ILE A 122 -25.24 -18.17 16.07
CA ILE A 122 -24.09 -18.65 16.84
C ILE A 122 -24.61 -19.42 18.05
N ALA A 123 -24.24 -20.70 18.15
CA ALA A 123 -24.62 -21.57 19.27
C ALA A 123 -23.74 -21.35 20.51
N ASP A 124 -22.46 -21.07 20.32
CA ASP A 124 -21.51 -20.83 21.42
C ASP A 124 -20.26 -20.05 20.98
N THR A 125 -19.51 -19.51 21.95
CA THR A 125 -18.21 -18.85 21.73
C THR A 125 -17.21 -19.17 22.85
N CYS A 126 -15.93 -18.76 22.73
CA CYS A 126 -14.94 -19.08 23.76
C CYS A 126 -15.06 -18.28 25.09
N GLY A 127 -15.86 -17.21 25.12
CA GLY A 127 -16.06 -16.35 26.31
C GLY A 127 -14.81 -15.64 26.87
N SER A 128 -13.64 -15.80 26.25
CA SER A 128 -12.34 -15.47 26.87
C SER A 128 -11.40 -14.64 26.00
N CYS A 129 -11.56 -14.65 24.68
CA CYS A 129 -10.77 -13.81 23.78
C CYS A 129 -11.22 -12.33 23.81
N ASN A 130 -10.38 -11.44 23.28
CA ASN A 130 -10.66 -10.01 23.25
C ASN A 130 -11.95 -9.64 22.51
N LEU A 131 -12.35 -10.41 21.49
CA LEU A 131 -13.60 -10.21 20.76
C LEU A 131 -14.83 -10.59 21.60
N CYS A 132 -14.75 -11.71 22.35
CA CYS A 132 -15.79 -12.12 23.31
C CYS A 132 -15.89 -11.22 24.54
N ARG A 133 -14.84 -10.44 24.86
CA ARG A 133 -14.83 -9.46 25.96
C ARG A 133 -15.29 -8.07 25.53
N GLY A 134 -15.40 -7.81 24.22
CA GLY A 134 -16.04 -6.64 23.65
C GLY A 134 -17.42 -6.97 23.08
N ASP A 135 -17.95 -6.11 22.21
CA ASP A 135 -19.25 -6.28 21.56
C ASP A 135 -19.17 -7.00 20.19
N LYS A 136 -18.16 -7.88 20.02
CA LYS A 136 -17.81 -8.53 18.75
C LYS A 136 -17.67 -10.05 18.87
N GLU A 137 -18.37 -10.68 19.82
CA GLU A 137 -18.26 -12.12 20.10
C GLU A 137 -18.67 -13.00 18.91
N CYS A 138 -19.53 -12.51 18.02
CA CYS A 138 -19.92 -13.17 16.77
C CYS A 138 -18.74 -13.38 15.78
N TYR A 139 -17.64 -12.65 15.92
CA TYR A 139 -16.39 -12.82 15.15
C TYR A 139 -15.35 -13.67 15.89
N CYS A 140 -15.71 -14.39 16.96
CA CYS A 140 -14.80 -15.26 17.68
C CYS A 140 -14.25 -16.38 16.77
N PRO A 141 -12.92 -16.63 16.70
CA PRO A 141 -12.36 -17.75 15.94
C PRO A 141 -12.76 -19.15 16.45
N LYS A 142 -13.44 -19.21 17.60
CA LYS A 142 -14.04 -20.42 18.19
C LYS A 142 -15.56 -20.26 18.34
N ALA A 143 -16.20 -19.46 17.48
CA ALA A 143 -17.65 -19.40 17.38
C ALA A 143 -18.16 -20.71 16.74
N VAL A 144 -19.24 -21.26 17.28
CA VAL A 144 -19.92 -22.44 16.74
C VAL A 144 -21.12 -21.98 15.92
N PHE A 145 -21.09 -22.20 14.61
CA PHE A 145 -22.17 -21.81 13.71
C PHE A 145 -23.30 -22.84 13.70
N THR A 146 -24.49 -22.38 14.08
CA THR A 146 -25.72 -23.18 14.10
C THR A 146 -26.15 -23.53 12.68
N GLY A 147 -26.48 -24.80 12.43
CA GLY A 147 -26.85 -25.29 11.09
C GLY A 147 -25.66 -25.55 10.16
N LEU A 148 -24.42 -25.29 10.60
CA LEU A 148 -23.18 -25.61 9.85
C LEU A 148 -22.25 -26.51 10.66
N MET A 149 -21.81 -26.06 11.84
CA MET A 149 -20.87 -26.80 12.72
C MET A 149 -21.58 -27.67 13.77
N CYS A 150 -22.87 -27.41 13.99
CA CYS A 150 -23.75 -28.27 14.77
C CYS A 150 -25.16 -28.24 14.19
N ASP A 151 -25.95 -29.29 14.43
CA ASP A 151 -27.34 -29.35 13.98
C ASP A 151 -28.16 -28.12 14.40
N GLY A 152 -28.90 -27.59 13.43
CA GLY A 152 -29.75 -26.42 13.55
C GLY A 152 -31.18 -26.67 14.01
N SER A 153 -32.01 -25.63 13.92
CA SER A 153 -33.41 -25.56 14.35
C SER A 153 -34.42 -26.23 13.41
N TYR A 154 -34.00 -26.88 12.32
CA TYR A 154 -34.89 -27.68 11.47
C TYR A 154 -35.31 -29.02 12.12
N LYS A 155 -34.86 -29.30 13.35
CA LYS A 155 -35.31 -30.41 14.19
C LYS A 155 -36.08 -29.95 15.43
N GLN A 156 -37.00 -30.80 15.90
CA GLN A 156 -37.91 -30.47 17.01
C GLN A 156 -37.22 -30.26 18.38
N TYR A 157 -36.02 -30.80 18.60
CA TYR A 157 -35.30 -30.67 19.86
C TYR A 157 -33.81 -30.37 19.62
N VAL A 158 -33.31 -29.28 20.20
CA VAL A 158 -31.91 -28.86 20.12
C VAL A 158 -31.29 -28.71 21.51
N ALA A 159 -29.99 -28.98 21.61
CA ALA A 159 -29.20 -28.70 22.82
C ALA A 159 -28.50 -27.36 22.65
N SER A 160 -28.54 -26.51 23.68
CA SER A 160 -27.96 -25.16 23.66
C SER A 160 -27.24 -24.86 24.98
N PRO A 161 -26.02 -24.31 25.00
CA PRO A 161 -25.36 -23.91 26.24
C PRO A 161 -26.14 -22.80 26.97
N GLU A 162 -26.26 -22.91 28.29
CA GLU A 162 -26.97 -21.92 29.13
C GLU A 162 -26.49 -20.50 28.82
N ARG A 163 -25.17 -20.27 28.89
CA ARG A 163 -24.50 -18.97 28.77
C ARG A 163 -24.76 -18.20 27.46
N TYR A 164 -25.31 -18.85 26.45
CA TYR A 164 -25.50 -18.27 25.12
C TYR A 164 -26.94 -18.42 24.61
N THR A 165 -27.82 -19.07 25.38
CA THR A 165 -29.24 -19.23 25.07
C THR A 165 -29.97 -17.91 25.33
N THR A 166 -30.60 -17.34 24.30
CA THR A 166 -31.37 -16.09 24.44
C THR A 166 -32.77 -16.40 24.99
N ILE A 167 -33.26 -15.60 25.94
CA ILE A 167 -34.61 -15.73 26.49
C ILE A 167 -35.58 -14.84 25.74
N ILE A 168 -36.71 -15.41 25.32
CA ILE A 168 -37.72 -14.72 24.54
C ILE A 168 -38.70 -14.04 25.50
N PRO A 169 -38.83 -12.70 25.47
CA PRO A 169 -39.69 -11.99 26.40
C PRO A 169 -41.18 -12.24 26.13
N ASP A 170 -41.97 -12.17 27.20
CA ASP A 170 -43.44 -12.21 27.11
C ASP A 170 -43.97 -11.07 26.23
N GLY A 171 -44.97 -11.40 25.41
CA GLY A 171 -45.55 -10.51 24.40
C GLY A 171 -45.01 -10.71 22.98
N VAL A 172 -43.83 -11.31 22.80
CA VAL A 172 -43.29 -11.68 21.47
C VAL A 172 -43.67 -13.12 21.15
N SER A 173 -44.30 -13.39 20.01
CA SER A 173 -44.66 -14.76 19.56
C SER A 173 -43.46 -15.52 18.98
N ASP A 174 -43.39 -16.85 19.15
CA ASP A 174 -42.28 -17.70 18.67
C ASP A 174 -42.04 -17.55 17.15
N PHE A 175 -43.12 -17.44 16.37
CA PHE A 175 -43.08 -17.23 14.92
C PHE A 175 -42.40 -15.91 14.51
N ILE A 176 -42.28 -14.96 15.44
CA ILE A 176 -41.63 -13.66 15.23
C ILE A 176 -40.22 -13.68 15.85
N ALA A 177 -40.11 -14.22 17.06
CA ALA A 177 -38.86 -14.29 17.83
C ALA A 177 -37.76 -15.03 17.05
N GLY A 178 -38.06 -16.20 16.48
CA GLY A 178 -37.11 -16.99 15.69
C GLY A 178 -36.40 -16.16 14.61
N PRO A 179 -37.14 -15.60 13.63
CA PRO A 179 -36.60 -14.67 12.64
C PRO A 179 -35.87 -13.45 13.21
N ILE A 180 -36.38 -12.82 14.28
CA ILE A 180 -35.75 -11.63 14.87
C ILE A 180 -34.30 -11.90 15.30
N MET A 181 -34.05 -13.06 15.90
CA MET A 181 -32.73 -13.44 16.45
C MET A 181 -31.66 -13.69 15.37
N CYS A 182 -32.04 -13.71 14.09
CA CYS A 182 -31.10 -13.62 12.97
C CYS A 182 -31.33 -12.34 12.16
N SER A 183 -32.42 -12.27 11.37
CA SER A 183 -32.55 -11.23 10.35
C SER A 183 -32.72 -9.82 10.92
N ALA A 184 -33.53 -9.64 11.97
CA ALA A 184 -33.73 -8.32 12.58
C ALA A 184 -32.49 -7.87 13.36
N SER A 185 -31.89 -8.76 14.14
CA SER A 185 -30.69 -8.44 14.92
C SER A 185 -29.47 -8.18 14.05
N THR A 186 -29.31 -8.88 12.91
CA THR A 186 -28.23 -8.64 11.95
C THR A 186 -28.38 -7.27 11.27
N ILE A 187 -29.57 -6.93 10.76
CA ILE A 187 -29.79 -5.62 10.13
C ILE A 187 -29.75 -4.47 11.15
N TYR A 188 -30.22 -4.69 12.40
CA TYR A 188 -30.04 -3.75 13.50
C TYR A 188 -28.57 -3.49 13.83
N THR A 189 -27.77 -4.54 13.93
CA THR A 189 -26.31 -4.44 14.15
C THR A 189 -25.68 -3.62 13.02
N SER A 190 -26.08 -3.87 11.78
CA SER A 190 -25.57 -3.13 10.62
C SER A 190 -26.00 -1.65 10.63
N ILE A 191 -27.25 -1.33 10.99
CA ILE A 191 -27.72 0.06 11.11
C ILE A 191 -26.96 0.78 12.24
N LYS A 192 -26.81 0.14 13.41
CA LYS A 192 -26.04 0.68 14.54
C LYS A 192 -24.58 0.93 14.17
N ASP A 193 -23.90 -0.05 13.56
CA ASP A 193 -22.48 0.05 13.19
C ASP A 193 -22.25 1.01 12.00
N SER A 194 -23.27 1.26 11.18
CA SER A 194 -23.22 2.33 10.17
C SER A 194 -23.14 3.73 10.78
N GLY A 195 -23.54 3.91 12.05
CA GLY A 195 -23.46 5.20 12.75
C GLY A 195 -24.31 6.32 12.13
N LEU A 196 -25.42 5.96 11.48
CA LEU A 196 -26.43 6.91 10.99
C LEU A 196 -27.21 7.54 12.16
N GLU A 197 -27.56 8.81 12.00
CA GLU A 197 -28.35 9.58 12.98
C GLU A 197 -29.81 9.75 12.54
N PRO A 198 -30.77 9.97 13.46
CA PRO A 198 -32.17 10.22 13.11
C PRO A 198 -32.32 11.36 12.10
N GLY A 199 -33.01 11.10 10.99
CA GLY A 199 -33.10 11.97 9.82
C GLY A 199 -32.25 11.51 8.62
N ASP A 200 -31.28 10.59 8.81
CA ASP A 200 -30.44 10.10 7.72
C ASP A 200 -31.16 9.13 6.77
N TRP A 201 -30.87 9.28 5.47
CA TRP A 201 -31.31 8.38 4.40
C TRP A 201 -30.64 7.01 4.43
N ALA A 202 -31.46 5.97 4.58
CA ALA A 202 -31.07 4.57 4.59
C ALA A 202 -31.70 3.82 3.40
N VAL A 203 -30.88 3.35 2.45
CA VAL A 203 -31.37 2.68 1.23
C VAL A 203 -31.23 1.16 1.36
N PHE A 204 -32.29 0.43 1.05
CA PHE A 204 -32.38 -1.03 1.21
C PHE A 204 -32.65 -1.73 -0.13
N PRO A 205 -31.61 -2.13 -0.89
CA PRO A 205 -31.79 -3.06 -2.00
C PRO A 205 -32.10 -4.47 -1.51
N GLY A 206 -33.24 -5.00 -1.96
CA GLY A 206 -33.89 -6.22 -1.44
C GLY A 206 -34.89 -5.95 -0.31
N ALA A 207 -35.46 -4.75 -0.24
CA ALA A 207 -36.35 -4.33 0.85
C ALA A 207 -37.61 -5.19 1.03
N GLY A 208 -38.11 -5.87 -0.01
CA GLY A 208 -39.25 -6.78 0.12
C GLY A 208 -38.87 -8.22 0.50
N GLY A 209 -37.57 -8.51 0.61
CA GLY A 209 -37.04 -9.75 1.16
C GLY A 209 -36.97 -9.74 2.69
N GLY A 210 -36.71 -10.92 3.28
CA GLY A 210 -36.85 -11.13 4.71
C GLY A 210 -36.01 -10.24 5.63
N VAL A 211 -34.75 -9.97 5.28
CA VAL A 211 -33.85 -9.10 6.06
C VAL A 211 -34.17 -7.62 5.79
N GLY A 212 -34.30 -7.24 4.50
CA GLY A 212 -34.58 -5.86 4.09
C GLY A 212 -35.87 -5.30 4.68
N LEU A 213 -36.94 -6.11 4.76
CA LEU A 213 -38.25 -5.68 5.26
C LEU A 213 -38.26 -5.42 6.77
N GLN A 214 -37.39 -6.09 7.52
CA GLN A 214 -37.12 -5.77 8.93
C GLN A 214 -36.16 -4.59 9.07
N GLY A 215 -35.23 -4.41 8.14
CA GLY A 215 -34.36 -3.24 8.03
C GLY A 215 -35.13 -1.93 7.88
N VAL A 216 -36.12 -1.90 6.97
CA VAL A 216 -37.01 -0.74 6.78
C VAL A 216 -37.80 -0.41 8.06
N GLN A 217 -38.33 -1.43 8.76
CA GLN A 217 -39.04 -1.24 10.03
C GLN A 217 -38.12 -0.70 11.13
N LEU A 218 -36.92 -1.27 11.27
CA LEU A 218 -35.93 -0.83 12.26
C LEU A 218 -35.42 0.58 11.97
N ALA A 219 -35.12 0.90 10.71
CA ALA A 219 -34.74 2.24 10.28
C ALA A 219 -35.81 3.26 10.68
N LYS A 220 -37.08 3.01 10.35
CA LYS A 220 -38.21 3.86 10.76
C LYS A 220 -38.34 3.98 12.28
N ALA A 221 -38.24 2.86 13.00
CA ALA A 221 -38.33 2.82 14.46
C ALA A 221 -37.15 3.51 15.17
N MET A 222 -36.01 3.66 14.48
CA MET A 222 -34.82 4.40 14.92
C MET A 222 -34.81 5.88 14.44
N GLY A 223 -35.84 6.33 13.72
CA GLY A 223 -35.96 7.69 13.22
C GLY A 223 -35.15 7.98 11.95
N LEU A 224 -34.65 6.96 11.26
CA LEU A 224 -34.03 7.08 9.94
C LEU A 224 -35.08 7.18 8.83
N ARG A 225 -34.64 7.52 7.62
CA ARG A 225 -35.47 7.72 6.43
C ARG A 225 -35.28 6.56 5.43
N PRO A 226 -36.06 5.47 5.53
CA PRO A 226 -35.86 4.28 4.71
C PRO A 226 -36.40 4.44 3.27
N VAL A 227 -35.55 4.11 2.30
CA VAL A 227 -35.91 3.96 0.88
C VAL A 227 -35.80 2.49 0.49
N ALA A 228 -36.88 1.93 -0.06
CA ALA A 228 -36.97 0.54 -0.48
C ALA A 228 -36.67 0.38 -1.97
N ILE A 229 -35.81 -0.59 -2.33
CA ILE A 229 -35.60 -1.00 -3.73
C ILE A 229 -35.89 -2.50 -3.82
N ASP A 230 -36.93 -2.87 -4.57
CA ASP A 230 -37.28 -4.25 -4.92
C ASP A 230 -38.15 -4.23 -6.20
N THR A 231 -38.88 -5.28 -6.53
CA THR A 231 -39.83 -5.28 -7.65
C THR A 231 -41.12 -6.02 -7.34
N GLY A 232 -42.23 -5.58 -7.92
CA GLY A 232 -43.54 -6.23 -7.84
C GLY A 232 -44.49 -5.64 -6.79
N VAL A 233 -45.79 -5.73 -7.09
CA VAL A 233 -46.87 -5.03 -6.38
C VAL A 233 -46.96 -5.44 -4.91
N ASP A 234 -46.88 -6.74 -4.59
CA ASP A 234 -46.98 -7.24 -3.21
C ASP A 234 -45.82 -6.72 -2.34
N LYS A 235 -44.60 -6.72 -2.87
CA LYS A 235 -43.42 -6.20 -2.17
C LYS A 235 -43.50 -4.69 -1.97
N LYS A 236 -43.97 -3.95 -2.99
CA LYS A 236 -44.24 -2.51 -2.90
C LYS A 236 -45.24 -2.21 -1.78
N LYS A 237 -46.35 -2.95 -1.74
CA LYS A 237 -47.38 -2.83 -0.69
C LYS A 237 -46.82 -3.10 0.70
N LEU A 238 -46.09 -4.21 0.88
CA LEU A 238 -45.45 -4.56 2.16
C LEU A 238 -44.45 -3.50 2.63
N CYS A 239 -43.60 -3.00 1.73
CA CYS A 239 -42.60 -1.98 2.05
C CYS A 239 -43.23 -0.65 2.47
N MET A 240 -44.22 -0.17 1.72
CA MET A 240 -44.86 1.14 1.96
C MET A 240 -45.85 1.10 3.13
N GLU A 241 -46.83 0.19 3.11
CA GLU A 241 -47.93 0.16 4.08
C GLU A 241 -47.53 -0.48 5.42
N THR A 242 -46.73 -1.57 5.38
CA THR A 242 -46.47 -2.37 6.57
C THR A 242 -45.14 -2.01 7.22
N ALA A 243 -44.05 -1.99 6.44
CA ALA A 243 -42.72 -1.67 6.94
C ALA A 243 -42.47 -0.16 7.08
N GLY A 244 -43.11 0.65 6.23
CA GLY A 244 -43.15 2.10 6.34
C GLY A 244 -42.01 2.84 5.66
N ALA A 245 -41.50 2.33 4.53
CA ALA A 245 -40.60 3.05 3.64
C ALA A 245 -41.19 4.44 3.25
N GLU A 246 -40.34 5.46 3.12
CA GLU A 246 -40.76 6.76 2.58
C GLU A 246 -40.97 6.70 1.06
N TYR A 247 -40.14 5.89 0.37
CA TYR A 247 -40.16 5.71 -1.08
C TYR A 247 -39.91 4.24 -1.45
N PHE A 248 -40.54 3.78 -2.53
CA PHE A 248 -40.28 2.49 -3.15
C PHE A 248 -39.90 2.70 -4.61
N ILE A 249 -38.73 2.18 -5.01
CA ILE A 249 -38.21 2.24 -6.37
C ILE A 249 -38.28 0.83 -6.96
N ASP A 250 -39.12 0.64 -7.98
CA ASP A 250 -39.19 -0.63 -8.70
C ASP A 250 -38.05 -0.71 -9.72
N PHE A 251 -37.13 -1.67 -9.53
CA PHE A 251 -35.95 -1.80 -10.40
C PHE A 251 -36.25 -2.41 -11.78
N LYS A 252 -37.47 -2.91 -12.04
CA LYS A 252 -37.91 -3.32 -13.39
C LYS A 252 -38.57 -2.16 -14.14
N GLU A 253 -39.28 -1.28 -13.44
CA GLU A 253 -39.92 -0.09 -14.03
C GLU A 253 -38.92 1.06 -14.23
N THR A 254 -37.91 1.17 -13.36
CA THR A 254 -36.95 2.28 -13.33
C THR A 254 -35.69 1.96 -14.13
N LYS A 255 -35.47 2.65 -15.25
CA LYS A 255 -34.31 2.43 -16.14
C LYS A 255 -32.95 2.76 -15.48
N ASP A 256 -32.90 3.77 -14.63
CA ASP A 256 -31.70 4.15 -13.85
C ASP A 256 -32.09 4.29 -12.38
N VAL A 257 -31.90 3.19 -11.64
CA VAL A 257 -32.19 3.11 -10.20
C VAL A 257 -31.29 4.06 -9.40
N ALA A 258 -30.04 4.29 -9.84
CA ALA A 258 -29.09 5.12 -9.10
C ALA A 258 -29.45 6.60 -9.18
N ALA A 259 -29.81 7.08 -10.37
CA ALA A 259 -30.31 8.45 -10.55
C ALA A 259 -31.58 8.72 -9.73
N GLU A 260 -32.52 7.77 -9.69
CA GLU A 260 -33.75 7.92 -8.90
C GLU A 260 -33.48 7.87 -7.39
N VAL A 261 -32.57 7.01 -6.90
CA VAL A 261 -32.13 7.03 -5.49
C VAL A 261 -31.51 8.38 -5.12
N VAL A 262 -30.64 8.92 -5.95
CA VAL A 262 -30.00 10.24 -5.71
C VAL A 262 -31.06 11.35 -5.66
N LYS A 263 -32.00 11.36 -6.61
CA LYS A 263 -33.12 12.31 -6.69
C LYS A 263 -34.03 12.25 -5.46
N VAL A 264 -34.36 11.05 -4.97
CA VAL A 264 -35.13 10.84 -3.74
C VAL A 264 -34.35 11.29 -2.51
N CYS A 265 -33.06 10.98 -2.42
CA CYS A 265 -32.19 11.31 -1.28
C CYS A 265 -31.63 12.76 -1.36
N ASP A 266 -32.53 13.73 -1.33
CA ASP A 266 -32.31 15.20 -1.42
C ASP A 266 -31.59 15.70 -2.69
N GLY A 267 -31.47 14.88 -3.74
CA GLY A 267 -30.64 15.18 -4.91
C GLY A 267 -29.13 14.94 -4.70
N ILE A 268 -28.73 14.36 -3.55
CA ILE A 268 -27.33 14.15 -3.16
C ILE A 268 -26.96 12.65 -3.16
N GLY A 269 -27.86 11.78 -2.66
CA GLY A 269 -27.59 10.35 -2.49
C GLY A 269 -27.74 9.85 -1.06
N ALA A 270 -27.60 8.56 -0.85
CA ALA A 270 -27.83 7.89 0.44
C ALA A 270 -26.73 8.18 1.49
N HIS A 271 -27.09 8.16 2.79
CA HIS A 271 -26.11 8.16 3.89
C HIS A 271 -25.55 6.75 4.10
N ALA A 272 -26.42 5.73 4.08
CA ALA A 272 -25.99 4.34 3.96
C ALA A 272 -26.87 3.51 3.04
N VAL A 273 -26.24 2.51 2.42
CA VAL A 273 -26.85 1.49 1.56
C VAL A 273 -26.67 0.14 2.25
N PHE A 274 -27.77 -0.50 2.63
CA PHE A 274 -27.78 -1.76 3.37
C PHE A 274 -28.06 -2.92 2.40
N VAL A 275 -26.98 -3.55 1.91
CA VAL A 275 -27.07 -4.52 0.80
C VAL A 275 -27.57 -5.87 1.31
N THR A 276 -28.88 -6.08 1.18
CA THR A 276 -29.53 -7.37 1.46
C THR A 276 -29.75 -8.24 0.21
N ALA A 277 -29.71 -7.64 -0.98
CA ALA A 277 -29.79 -8.31 -2.27
C ALA A 277 -28.40 -8.35 -2.94
N VAL A 278 -27.77 -9.54 -2.98
CA VAL A 278 -26.36 -9.72 -3.37
C VAL A 278 -26.04 -9.25 -4.79
N GLN A 279 -27.00 -9.37 -5.71
CA GLN A 279 -26.86 -8.90 -7.09
C GLN A 279 -26.71 -7.38 -7.23
N THR A 280 -26.95 -6.62 -6.15
CA THR A 280 -26.76 -5.16 -6.14
C THR A 280 -25.39 -4.72 -5.61
N TYR A 281 -24.50 -5.66 -5.26
CA TYR A 281 -23.13 -5.31 -4.86
C TYR A 281 -22.37 -4.46 -5.89
N PRO A 282 -22.36 -4.79 -7.21
CA PRO A 282 -21.68 -3.98 -8.22
C PRO A 282 -22.22 -2.55 -8.35
N SER A 283 -23.52 -2.33 -8.14
CA SER A 283 -24.15 -1.00 -8.25
C SER A 283 -24.24 -0.24 -6.92
N SER A 284 -24.01 -0.90 -5.79
CA SER A 284 -24.28 -0.39 -4.43
C SER A 284 -23.68 0.98 -4.11
N LEU A 285 -22.48 1.28 -4.61
CA LEU A 285 -21.80 2.57 -4.42
C LEU A 285 -22.45 3.71 -5.19
N THR A 286 -23.09 3.44 -6.33
CA THR A 286 -23.71 4.49 -7.16
C THR A 286 -24.89 5.16 -6.44
N TYR A 287 -25.57 4.43 -5.54
CA TYR A 287 -26.65 4.92 -4.69
C TYR A 287 -26.19 5.96 -3.64
N LEU A 288 -24.89 6.07 -3.36
CA LEU A 288 -24.31 7.14 -2.52
C LEU A 288 -24.20 8.48 -3.27
N GLY A 289 -24.25 8.47 -4.61
CA GLY A 289 -24.26 9.67 -5.46
C GLY A 289 -23.06 10.59 -5.26
N SER A 290 -23.31 11.76 -4.69
CA SER A 290 -22.30 12.76 -4.32
C SER A 290 -22.12 12.92 -2.80
N ARG A 291 -22.85 12.15 -1.97
CA ARG A 291 -22.85 12.34 -0.51
C ARG A 291 -21.50 12.01 0.11
N VAL A 292 -20.89 12.98 0.80
CA VAL A 292 -19.64 12.79 1.54
C VAL A 292 -19.92 12.01 2.83
N GLY A 293 -19.10 11.01 3.13
CA GLY A 293 -19.26 10.13 4.30
C GLY A 293 -20.20 8.93 4.08
N GLY A 294 -20.74 8.77 2.87
CA GLY A 294 -21.67 7.70 2.53
C GLY A 294 -21.09 6.27 2.72
N LYS A 295 -21.92 5.33 3.17
CA LYS A 295 -21.47 3.97 3.53
C LYS A 295 -22.22 2.87 2.79
N VAL A 296 -21.51 1.85 2.32
CA VAL A 296 -22.12 0.59 1.87
C VAL A 296 -21.92 -0.46 2.97
N MET A 297 -23.03 -1.01 3.46
CA MET A 297 -23.04 -2.08 4.45
C MET A 297 -23.31 -3.41 3.74
N CYS A 298 -22.34 -4.32 3.77
CA CYS A 298 -22.45 -5.66 3.16
C CYS A 298 -23.08 -6.63 4.17
N ILE A 299 -24.20 -7.26 3.80
CA ILE A 299 -25.04 -8.07 4.69
C ILE A 299 -25.47 -9.38 4.00
N GLY A 300 -25.97 -9.30 2.76
CA GLY A 300 -26.24 -10.49 1.96
C GLY A 300 -24.94 -11.23 1.63
N LEU A 301 -24.91 -12.55 1.75
CA LEU A 301 -23.73 -13.37 1.45
C LEU A 301 -23.79 -13.82 -0.01
N PRO A 302 -22.90 -13.38 -0.91
CA PRO A 302 -22.82 -13.91 -2.26
C PRO A 302 -22.12 -15.28 -2.25
N SER A 303 -22.47 -16.17 -3.18
CA SER A 303 -21.67 -17.37 -3.46
C SER A 303 -20.22 -16.99 -3.77
N ALA A 304 -19.25 -17.82 -3.39
CA ALA A 304 -17.83 -17.48 -3.50
C ALA A 304 -17.43 -17.07 -4.93
N GLY A 305 -16.94 -15.84 -5.10
CA GLY A 305 -16.51 -15.28 -6.39
C GLY A 305 -17.64 -14.85 -7.33
N SER A 306 -18.91 -14.86 -6.93
CA SER A 306 -20.04 -14.53 -7.81
C SER A 306 -20.31 -13.02 -8.01
N TYR A 307 -20.01 -12.19 -7.01
CA TYR A 307 -20.23 -10.74 -7.05
C TYR A 307 -19.08 -9.99 -6.39
N HIS A 308 -18.75 -8.82 -6.96
CA HIS A 308 -17.71 -7.92 -6.47
C HIS A 308 -18.26 -6.50 -6.32
N ILE A 309 -17.57 -5.67 -5.54
CA ILE A 309 -17.84 -4.23 -5.43
C ILE A 309 -16.66 -3.51 -6.07
N ASP A 310 -16.80 -3.16 -7.35
CA ASP A 310 -15.79 -2.39 -8.06
C ASP A 310 -15.83 -0.93 -7.60
N VAL A 311 -14.71 -0.44 -7.09
CA VAL A 311 -14.62 0.89 -6.48
C VAL A 311 -13.39 1.65 -6.95
N ASP A 312 -13.61 2.88 -7.41
CA ASP A 312 -12.55 3.85 -7.63
C ASP A 312 -12.04 4.35 -6.26
N PRO A 313 -10.78 4.07 -5.86
CA PRO A 313 -10.23 4.52 -4.59
C PRO A 313 -10.23 6.04 -4.43
N ASN A 314 -10.19 6.79 -5.55
CA ASN A 314 -10.30 8.24 -5.52
C ASN A 314 -11.68 8.68 -5.02
N GLN A 315 -12.76 8.00 -5.41
CA GLN A 315 -14.10 8.32 -4.89
C GLN A 315 -14.21 7.98 -3.40
N MET A 316 -13.61 6.88 -2.93
CA MET A 316 -13.52 6.59 -1.50
C MET A 316 -12.77 7.66 -0.73
N CYS A 317 -11.63 8.13 -1.25
CA CYS A 317 -10.83 9.17 -0.57
C CYS A 317 -11.52 10.54 -0.61
N PHE A 318 -11.93 11.04 -1.78
CA PHE A 318 -12.49 12.37 -1.95
C PHE A 318 -13.90 12.53 -1.37
N LYS A 319 -14.74 11.49 -1.46
CA LYS A 319 -16.08 11.49 -0.85
C LYS A 319 -16.12 10.84 0.53
N LYS A 320 -14.97 10.40 1.08
CA LYS A 320 -14.88 9.69 2.36
C LYS A 320 -15.86 8.49 2.44
N TRP A 321 -16.02 7.74 1.35
CA TRP A 321 -16.89 6.57 1.31
C TRP A 321 -16.25 5.36 2.01
N SER A 322 -17.07 4.54 2.65
CA SER A 322 -16.62 3.30 3.30
C SER A 322 -17.50 2.12 2.93
N VAL A 323 -16.88 0.98 2.64
CA VAL A 323 -17.54 -0.32 2.50
C VAL A 323 -17.25 -1.12 3.77
N GLN A 324 -18.28 -1.66 4.42
CA GLN A 324 -18.16 -2.35 5.72
C GLN A 324 -19.05 -3.59 5.76
N GLY A 325 -18.47 -4.75 6.10
CA GLY A 325 -19.23 -5.99 6.28
C GLY A 325 -19.80 -6.15 7.69
N THR A 326 -21.01 -6.72 7.78
CA THR A 326 -21.68 -7.10 9.03
C THR A 326 -22.14 -8.56 8.92
N LEU A 327 -21.61 -9.45 9.76
CA LEU A 327 -21.94 -10.88 9.77
C LEU A 327 -23.29 -11.16 10.46
N VAL A 328 -23.30 -11.18 11.79
CA VAL A 328 -24.48 -11.40 12.65
C VAL A 328 -24.32 -10.61 13.95
N SER A 329 -25.35 -10.63 14.78
CA SER A 329 -25.47 -9.87 16.04
C SER A 329 -24.67 -10.43 17.23
N ASN A 330 -24.33 -9.54 18.16
CA ASN A 330 -23.98 -9.90 19.54
C ASN A 330 -25.24 -10.10 20.40
N MET A 331 -25.09 -10.63 21.62
CA MET A 331 -26.23 -10.92 22.50
C MET A 331 -27.07 -9.68 22.84
N LYS A 332 -26.42 -8.54 23.10
CA LYS A 332 -27.08 -7.28 23.45
C LYS A 332 -27.96 -6.74 22.32
N ASP A 333 -27.52 -6.91 21.07
CA ASP A 333 -28.25 -6.48 19.89
C ASP A 333 -29.47 -7.38 19.62
N VAL A 334 -29.37 -8.69 19.89
CA VAL A 334 -30.53 -9.60 19.88
C VAL A 334 -31.58 -9.14 20.90
N ASP A 335 -31.19 -8.93 22.15
CA ASP A 335 -32.11 -8.52 23.23
C ASP A 335 -32.84 -7.21 22.89
N LYS A 336 -32.12 -6.22 22.33
CA LYS A 336 -32.72 -4.96 21.85
C LYS A 336 -33.73 -5.19 20.73
N THR A 337 -33.47 -6.06 19.77
CA THR A 337 -34.44 -6.33 18.69
C THR A 337 -35.67 -7.10 19.16
N LEU A 338 -35.54 -7.97 20.17
CA LEU A 338 -36.69 -8.58 20.85
C LEU A 338 -37.51 -7.54 21.62
N ASP A 339 -36.88 -6.52 22.22
CA ASP A 339 -37.58 -5.39 22.83
C ASP A 339 -38.32 -4.51 21.79
N PHE A 340 -37.72 -4.21 20.63
CA PHE A 340 -38.44 -3.54 19.52
C PHE A 340 -39.70 -4.31 19.09
N ALA A 341 -39.63 -5.64 19.03
CA ALA A 341 -40.79 -6.47 18.73
C ALA A 341 -41.81 -6.50 19.88
N LYS A 342 -41.37 -6.55 21.14
CA LYS A 342 -42.23 -6.47 22.32
C LYS A 342 -43.02 -5.15 22.36
N ARG A 343 -42.41 -4.05 21.90
CA ARG A 343 -43.05 -2.73 21.73
C ARG A 343 -43.94 -2.62 20.48
N GLY A 344 -44.11 -3.70 19.71
CA GLY A 344 -44.95 -3.73 18.51
C GLY A 344 -44.37 -2.99 17.30
N LEU A 345 -43.09 -2.60 17.35
CA LEU A 345 -42.41 -1.85 16.28
C LEU A 345 -41.92 -2.75 15.14
N LEU A 346 -41.86 -4.07 15.36
CA LEU A 346 -41.61 -5.09 14.33
C LEU A 346 -42.87 -5.94 14.15
N LYS A 347 -43.54 -5.77 13.02
CA LYS A 347 -44.76 -6.50 12.66
C LYS A 347 -44.43 -7.89 12.09
N PRO A 348 -45.23 -8.93 12.39
CA PRO A 348 -45.07 -10.25 11.81
C PRO A 348 -45.50 -10.26 10.34
N ILE A 349 -44.52 -10.40 9.43
CA ILE A 349 -44.76 -10.58 7.99
C ILE A 349 -44.11 -11.91 7.59
N CYS A 350 -44.78 -13.02 7.95
CA CYS A 350 -44.26 -14.37 7.74
C CYS A 350 -45.29 -15.31 7.11
N THR A 351 -44.89 -15.97 6.01
CA THR A 351 -45.59 -17.14 5.49
C THR A 351 -45.23 -18.36 6.32
N VAL A 352 -46.23 -19.00 6.94
CA VAL A 352 -46.02 -20.15 7.83
C VAL A 352 -46.21 -21.46 7.08
N TYR A 353 -45.19 -22.31 7.07
CA TYR A 353 -45.19 -23.63 6.46
C TYR A 353 -45.26 -24.73 7.52
N PRO A 354 -45.99 -25.84 7.31
CA PRO A 354 -45.90 -27.01 8.18
C PRO A 354 -44.58 -27.76 7.95
N LEU A 355 -44.08 -28.46 8.97
CA LEU A 355 -42.87 -29.30 8.89
C LEU A 355 -42.87 -30.28 7.69
N SER A 356 -44.03 -30.76 7.24
CA SER A 356 -44.14 -31.64 6.05
C SER A 356 -43.82 -30.97 4.71
N ARG A 357 -43.87 -29.63 4.62
CA ARG A 357 -43.59 -28.85 3.40
C ARG A 357 -42.23 -28.11 3.50
N PHE A 358 -41.31 -28.63 4.30
CA PHE A 358 -40.01 -28.00 4.54
C PHE A 358 -39.20 -27.76 3.27
N ASN A 359 -39.09 -28.78 2.41
CA ASN A 359 -38.37 -28.66 1.14
C ASN A 359 -38.99 -27.57 0.25
N GLU A 360 -40.31 -27.51 0.13
CA GLU A 360 -40.99 -26.48 -0.68
C GLU A 360 -40.67 -25.06 -0.18
N ALA A 361 -40.72 -24.84 1.14
CA ALA A 361 -40.41 -23.54 1.72
C ALA A 361 -38.95 -23.12 1.44
N VAL A 362 -38.02 -24.07 1.52
CA VAL A 362 -36.60 -23.86 1.22
C VAL A 362 -36.35 -23.59 -0.27
N GLN A 363 -36.96 -24.38 -1.19
CA GLN A 363 -36.79 -24.16 -2.63
C GLN A 363 -37.47 -22.85 -3.10
N LYS A 364 -38.63 -22.48 -2.54
CA LYS A 364 -39.25 -21.17 -2.81
C LYS A 364 -38.40 -20.00 -2.32
N LEU A 365 -37.70 -20.16 -1.20
CA LEU A 365 -36.75 -19.16 -0.72
C LEU A 365 -35.49 -19.08 -1.62
N ARG A 366 -34.98 -20.23 -2.09
CA ARG A 366 -33.88 -20.33 -3.06
C ARG A 366 -34.22 -19.60 -4.37
N ASN A 367 -35.44 -19.77 -4.87
CA ASN A 367 -35.93 -19.15 -6.10
C ASN A 367 -36.34 -17.66 -5.95
N GLY A 368 -36.35 -17.11 -4.73
CA GLY A 368 -36.78 -15.73 -4.47
C GLY A 368 -38.30 -15.49 -4.60
N GLU A 369 -39.10 -16.56 -4.56
CA GLU A 369 -40.57 -16.53 -4.72
C GLU A 369 -41.32 -16.04 -3.46
N ILE A 370 -40.63 -15.85 -2.33
CA ILE A 370 -41.22 -15.48 -1.05
C ILE A 370 -41.08 -13.97 -0.81
N ALA A 371 -42.21 -13.29 -0.62
CA ALA A 371 -42.26 -11.93 -0.10
C ALA A 371 -42.22 -11.93 1.44
N GLY A 372 -41.34 -11.14 2.06
CA GLY A 372 -41.16 -11.12 3.52
C GLY A 372 -40.40 -12.32 4.08
N ARG A 373 -40.86 -12.91 5.19
CA ARG A 373 -40.21 -14.05 5.87
C ARG A 373 -40.92 -15.38 5.58
N ALA A 374 -40.15 -16.46 5.56
CA ALA A 374 -40.67 -17.82 5.69
C ALA A 374 -40.39 -18.36 7.11
N VAL A 375 -41.37 -19.04 7.70
CA VAL A 375 -41.27 -19.68 9.02
C VAL A 375 -41.87 -21.07 8.96
N ALA A 376 -41.14 -22.10 9.38
CA ALA A 376 -41.67 -23.44 9.53
C ALA A 376 -42.20 -23.67 10.95
N LYS A 377 -43.38 -24.29 11.04
CA LYS A 377 -44.02 -24.72 12.28
C LYS A 377 -43.70 -26.19 12.55
N LEU A 378 -43.12 -26.48 13.71
CA LEU A 378 -42.68 -27.84 14.09
C LEU A 378 -43.71 -28.59 14.97
N GLU A 379 -44.82 -27.93 15.33
CA GLU A 379 -45.89 -28.49 16.17
C GLU A 379 -47.30 -28.45 15.56
N GLY A 380 -48.10 -29.46 15.94
CA GLY A 380 -49.55 -29.34 16.06
C GLY A 380 -49.92 -29.37 17.54
N MET A 381 -50.67 -28.37 18.02
CA MET A 381 -51.26 -28.41 19.36
C MET A 381 -52.44 -29.38 19.36
N SER A 382 -52.34 -30.49 20.07
CA SER A 382 -53.46 -31.37 20.39
C SER A 382 -53.74 -31.33 21.89
N SER A 383 -54.98 -30.98 22.23
CA SER A 383 -55.53 -30.75 23.56
C SER A 383 -55.14 -31.77 24.66
N SER A 384 -54.70 -31.26 25.81
CA SER A 384 -54.93 -31.87 27.12
C SER A 384 -55.73 -30.91 27.99
N SER A 385 -57.02 -31.18 28.15
CA SER A 385 -57.97 -30.34 28.88
C SER A 385 -58.08 -30.73 30.36
N SER A 386 -57.83 -29.80 31.28
CA SER A 386 -58.37 -29.86 32.65
C SER A 386 -58.52 -28.47 33.27
N THR A 387 -59.62 -27.81 32.89
CA THR A 387 -60.50 -27.02 33.77
C THR A 387 -59.90 -26.20 34.92
N GLN A 388 -59.99 -24.86 34.79
CA GLN A 388 -60.54 -24.05 35.87
C GLN A 388 -61.43 -22.90 35.35
N SER A 389 -62.66 -22.86 35.89
CA SER A 389 -63.62 -21.75 35.96
C SER A 389 -63.72 -20.75 34.79
N SER A 390 -64.83 -20.88 34.07
CA SER A 390 -65.53 -19.77 33.41
C SER A 390 -65.83 -18.62 34.38
N HIS A 391 -65.36 -17.40 34.08
CA HIS A 391 -66.08 -16.18 34.42
C HIS A 391 -66.98 -15.80 33.24
N GLY A 392 -68.18 -15.30 33.54
CA GLY A 392 -69.31 -15.33 32.61
C GLY A 392 -69.36 -14.23 31.55
N GLN A 393 -70.20 -14.49 30.54
CA GLN A 393 -70.95 -13.48 29.79
C GLN A 393 -72.46 -13.70 30.03
N ALA A 394 -73.27 -12.70 29.66
CA ALA A 394 -74.68 -12.49 30.03
C ALA A 394 -74.85 -11.96 31.47
N ASP A 395 -75.81 -11.07 31.77
CA ASP A 395 -77.08 -10.81 31.05
C ASP A 395 -77.12 -9.67 30.04
N ALA A 396 -78.01 -9.84 29.05
CA ALA A 396 -78.74 -8.75 28.41
C ALA A 396 -80.18 -9.18 28.10
N SER A 397 -81.15 -8.38 28.54
CA SER A 397 -82.43 -8.18 27.82
C SER A 397 -82.26 -6.92 26.94
N SER A 398 -82.76 -6.78 25.71
CA SER A 398 -83.50 -7.67 24.80
C SER A 398 -83.41 -7.07 23.36
N SER A 399 -83.89 -7.66 22.25
CA SER A 399 -84.67 -8.89 22.02
C SER A 399 -84.48 -9.42 20.58
N ARG A 400 -85.05 -10.60 20.29
CA ARG A 400 -85.51 -11.08 18.97
C ARG A 400 -84.55 -11.01 17.76
N GLY A 401 -83.98 -12.18 17.46
CA GLY A 401 -84.68 -13.09 16.54
C GLY A 401 -84.01 -13.36 15.17
N PRO A 402 -84.11 -14.58 14.61
CA PRO A 402 -83.26 -15.04 13.50
C PRO A 402 -84.14 -15.54 12.30
N PRO A 403 -83.80 -16.59 11.52
CA PRO A 403 -82.53 -17.01 10.88
C PRO A 403 -82.67 -17.16 9.34
N ARG A 404 -81.58 -17.46 8.61
CA ARG A 404 -81.37 -18.76 7.88
C ARG A 404 -80.20 -18.78 6.87
N GLN A 405 -79.47 -19.89 6.92
CA GLN A 405 -78.62 -20.55 5.91
C GLN A 405 -79.45 -21.13 4.72
N PRO A 406 -78.86 -21.78 3.67
CA PRO A 406 -77.44 -22.03 3.31
C PRO A 406 -77.07 -21.84 1.80
N SER A 407 -75.85 -22.30 1.44
CA SER A 407 -75.47 -23.20 0.31
C SER A 407 -74.85 -22.70 -1.02
N ILE A 408 -73.54 -23.00 -1.16
CA ILE A 408 -72.73 -23.55 -2.30
C ILE A 408 -72.57 -22.73 -3.61
N GLU A 409 -71.38 -22.92 -4.23
CA GLU A 409 -70.93 -22.67 -5.63
C GLU A 409 -70.11 -21.40 -5.95
N ASP A 410 -68.84 -21.65 -6.29
CA ASP A 410 -68.07 -21.26 -7.49
C ASP A 410 -67.97 -19.79 -8.00
N ASP A 411 -66.70 -19.36 -8.05
CA ASP A 411 -65.96 -18.74 -9.17
C ASP A 411 -66.18 -17.29 -9.70
N ASN A 412 -65.04 -16.70 -10.10
CA ASN A 412 -64.80 -15.58 -11.04
C ASN A 412 -65.11 -14.10 -10.71
N SER A 413 -64.12 -13.25 -11.06
CA SER A 413 -64.21 -11.88 -11.64
C SER A 413 -64.95 -10.78 -10.84
N GLU A 414 -64.67 -9.48 -10.92
CA GLU A 414 -63.64 -8.58 -11.49
C GLU A 414 -64.03 -7.15 -11.01
N ASN A 415 -63.09 -6.20 -11.09
CA ASN A 415 -63.30 -4.75 -11.32
C ASN A 415 -64.06 -3.82 -10.34
N GLU A 416 -63.42 -2.66 -10.11
CA GLU A 416 -63.95 -1.28 -10.12
C GLU A 416 -65.11 -0.90 -9.19
N GLU A 417 -64.90 -0.05 -8.18
CA GLU A 417 -64.83 1.43 -8.22
C GLU A 417 -66.06 2.06 -7.53
N THR A 418 -65.93 3.37 -7.27
CA THR A 418 -66.93 4.36 -6.82
C THR A 418 -66.95 4.57 -5.30
N LEU A 419 -66.29 5.62 -4.78
CA LEU A 419 -66.52 7.07 -4.90
C LEU A 419 -67.34 7.60 -3.70
N LEU A 420 -66.82 8.68 -3.09
CA LEU A 420 -67.58 9.73 -2.39
C LEU A 420 -68.21 9.34 -1.02
N SER A 421 -68.32 10.22 -0.01
CA SER A 421 -67.98 11.66 0.07
C SER A 421 -67.74 12.17 1.50
N SER A 422 -67.11 13.36 1.55
CA SER A 422 -67.50 14.55 2.32
C SER A 422 -67.34 14.66 3.85
N ASP A 423 -66.32 15.46 4.24
CA ASP A 423 -66.48 16.80 4.85
C ASP A 423 -66.93 16.90 6.35
N PRO A 424 -66.95 18.08 7.00
CA PRO A 424 -65.81 18.60 7.79
C PRO A 424 -66.19 18.95 9.25
N LEU A 425 -65.26 19.54 10.03
CA LEU A 425 -65.57 20.63 11.00
C LEU A 425 -64.32 21.32 11.61
N GLU A 426 -64.51 22.57 12.05
CA GLU A 426 -63.50 23.53 12.52
C GLU A 426 -63.34 23.56 14.06
N SER A 427 -62.23 24.13 14.58
CA SER A 427 -62.28 25.29 15.51
C SER A 427 -60.91 25.75 16.12
N ASN A 428 -60.41 26.88 15.62
CA ASN A 428 -59.92 28.07 16.34
C ASN A 428 -59.02 28.01 17.61
N LEU A 429 -57.74 28.41 17.44
CA LEU A 429 -57.09 29.67 17.93
C LEU A 429 -57.03 30.01 19.46
N PRO A 430 -56.10 30.88 19.96
CA PRO A 430 -55.42 31.98 19.26
C PRO A 430 -53.90 32.25 19.52
N GLU A 431 -53.28 32.88 18.50
CA GLU A 431 -52.34 34.05 18.51
C GLU A 431 -51.13 34.20 19.49
N SER A 432 -50.11 35.03 19.21
CA SER A 432 -49.45 35.49 17.97
C SER A 432 -48.18 36.32 18.33
N ILE A 433 -47.30 36.60 17.36
CA ILE A 433 -46.68 37.92 17.05
C ILE A 433 -45.73 37.73 15.85
N SER A 434 -45.80 38.63 14.86
CA SER A 434 -44.92 38.61 13.68
C SER A 434 -44.54 40.04 13.27
N PHE A 435 -43.37 40.23 12.65
CA PHE A 435 -43.20 41.28 11.62
C PHE A 435 -42.12 40.91 10.58
N LYS A 436 -42.42 41.13 9.29
CA LYS A 436 -41.59 40.81 8.11
C LYS A 436 -40.58 41.92 7.75
N ARG A 437 -39.52 41.58 7.00
CA ARG A 437 -38.98 42.48 5.93
C ARG A 437 -38.37 41.77 4.71
N LYS A 438 -39.18 41.69 3.63
CA LYS A 438 -38.92 41.76 2.16
C LYS A 438 -37.60 41.25 1.52
N GLN A 439 -37.79 40.45 0.45
CA GLN A 439 -36.88 40.24 -0.68
C GLN A 439 -36.75 41.47 -1.61
N LYS A 440 -35.71 41.49 -2.46
CA LYS A 440 -35.69 42.12 -3.79
C LYS A 440 -34.72 41.36 -4.72
N ALA A 441 -35.03 41.28 -6.02
CA ALA A 441 -34.23 40.61 -7.06
C ALA A 441 -33.77 41.63 -8.15
N PRO A 442 -33.25 41.21 -9.33
CA PRO A 442 -31.81 41.13 -9.61
C PRO A 442 -31.32 42.15 -10.65
N ILE A 443 -30.01 42.34 -10.77
CA ILE A 443 -29.36 43.06 -11.90
C ILE A 443 -28.09 42.31 -12.31
N SER A 444 -27.87 42.18 -13.63
CA SER A 444 -26.70 41.58 -14.26
C SER A 444 -25.65 42.63 -14.63
N SER A 445 -24.37 42.26 -14.63
CA SER A 445 -23.35 42.71 -15.59
C SER A 445 -22.07 41.90 -15.43
N ALA A 446 -21.36 41.68 -16.53
CA ALA A 446 -20.17 40.83 -16.59
C ALA A 446 -18.92 41.52 -16.02
N PHE A 447 -17.97 40.74 -15.51
CA PHE A 447 -16.57 41.15 -15.42
C PHE A 447 -15.65 40.03 -15.91
N GLY A 448 -14.78 40.39 -16.88
CA GLY A 448 -13.96 39.44 -17.63
C GLY A 448 -12.57 39.22 -17.04
N ILE A 449 -11.97 38.11 -17.46
CA ILE A 449 -10.61 37.69 -17.11
C ILE A 449 -9.60 38.59 -17.84
N SER A 450 -9.04 39.58 -17.16
CA SER A 450 -7.80 40.26 -17.60
C SER A 450 -7.14 41.02 -16.44
N ARG A 451 -6.13 40.39 -15.80
CA ARG A 451 -5.01 40.98 -15.03
C ARG A 451 -4.24 39.89 -14.26
N PHE A 452 -3.60 39.01 -15.01
CA PHE A 452 -2.39 38.33 -14.55
C PHE A 452 -1.27 38.72 -15.53
N LEU A 453 -0.06 38.94 -15.00
CA LEU A 453 1.18 39.40 -15.68
C LEU A 453 1.28 40.90 -15.98
N SER A 454 2.11 41.62 -15.21
CA SER A 454 3.41 42.15 -15.68
C SER A 454 4.17 42.91 -14.57
N SER A 455 5.50 42.89 -14.62
CA SER A 455 6.46 43.67 -13.83
C SER A 455 7.18 44.68 -14.77
N PRO A 456 8.28 45.40 -14.41
CA PRO A 456 8.77 45.95 -13.12
C PRO A 456 9.18 47.47 -13.23
N LEU A 457 9.96 47.97 -12.24
CA LEU A 457 10.99 49.07 -12.25
C LEU A 457 10.72 50.45 -11.58
N SER A 458 11.72 50.86 -10.76
CA SER A 458 12.12 52.23 -10.31
C SER A 458 11.16 53.06 -9.43
N GLY A 459 11.58 53.83 -8.41
CA GLY A 459 12.89 54.03 -7.75
C GLY A 459 12.99 55.39 -6.99
N ASN A 460 13.61 55.43 -5.79
CA ASN A 460 13.97 56.63 -4.97
C ASN A 460 12.81 57.53 -4.42
N SER A 461 12.93 58.31 -3.32
CA SER A 461 13.96 58.51 -2.25
C SER A 461 13.48 59.43 -1.09
N ARG A 462 14.07 59.31 0.13
CA ARG A 462 14.24 60.36 1.19
C ARG A 462 12.95 60.92 1.89
N GLN A 463 12.93 61.51 3.11
CA GLN A 463 13.93 61.75 4.19
C GLN A 463 13.25 62.04 5.57
N GLN A 464 13.89 61.59 6.67
CA GLN A 464 14.11 62.22 7.99
C GLN A 464 12.98 62.72 8.96
N SER A 465 13.34 62.57 10.26
CA SER A 465 12.70 62.86 11.56
C SER A 465 12.87 64.35 12.02
N PRO A 466 12.44 64.88 13.22
CA PRO A 466 12.50 64.29 14.58
C PRO A 466 11.44 64.68 15.67
N LEU A 467 11.70 64.17 16.90
CA LEU A 467 11.08 64.30 18.25
C LEU A 467 11.18 65.72 18.91
N PRO A 468 10.47 66.11 20.03
CA PRO A 468 10.46 65.43 21.35
C PRO A 468 9.23 65.56 22.33
N ARG A 469 9.41 64.96 23.54
CA ARG A 469 8.56 64.83 24.78
C ARG A 469 8.03 66.16 25.41
N PRO A 470 7.06 66.18 26.39
CA PRO A 470 6.87 65.23 27.52
C PRO A 470 5.41 64.90 27.99
N SER A 471 5.29 64.14 29.10
CA SER A 471 4.09 63.56 29.77
C SER A 471 3.64 64.35 31.03
N PRO A 472 2.40 64.23 31.60
CA PRO A 472 2.06 63.08 32.46
C PRO A 472 0.55 62.68 32.66
N SER A 473 0.37 61.54 33.36
CA SER A 473 -0.73 61.15 34.29
C SER A 473 -2.07 60.51 33.82
N ARG A 474 -2.19 59.20 34.16
CA ARG A 474 -3.32 58.42 34.71
C ARG A 474 -4.79 58.71 34.26
N THR A 475 -5.40 57.69 33.65
CA THR A 475 -6.51 56.90 34.25
C THR A 475 -6.66 55.52 33.57
N HIS A 476 -7.22 54.55 34.29
CA HIS A 476 -7.48 53.20 33.78
C HIS A 476 -8.67 53.17 32.80
N GLN A 477 -8.54 52.41 31.71
CA GLN A 477 -9.63 51.58 31.19
C GLN A 477 -9.04 50.39 30.41
N LEU A 478 -9.45 49.17 30.76
CA LEU A 478 -9.06 47.97 30.01
C LEU A 478 -9.79 47.91 28.67
N ARG A 479 -9.05 47.65 27.59
CA ARG A 479 -9.63 47.12 26.35
C ARG A 479 -8.58 46.26 25.63
N ASN A 480 -8.84 44.95 25.56
CA ASN A 480 -8.01 44.01 24.81
C ASN A 480 -8.04 44.33 23.31
N HIS A 481 -6.88 44.27 22.65
CA HIS A 481 -6.77 43.95 21.23
C HIS A 481 -5.38 43.34 20.93
N ASP A 482 -5.41 42.14 20.34
CA ASP A 482 -4.52 41.58 19.33
C ASP A 482 -3.01 41.86 19.39
N THR A 483 -2.27 40.96 20.06
CA THR A 483 -0.80 40.83 19.98
C THR A 483 -0.33 39.38 19.75
N ALA A 484 -1.18 38.53 19.17
CA ALA A 484 -0.91 37.10 18.98
C ALA A 484 -0.16 36.74 17.67
N ASN A 485 -0.03 37.65 16.71
CA ASN A 485 0.53 37.32 15.39
C ASN A 485 2.06 37.47 15.30
N ASP A 486 2.67 38.38 16.07
CA ASP A 486 4.07 38.82 15.83
C ASP A 486 5.12 37.91 16.50
N SER A 487 4.79 37.30 17.65
CA SER A 487 5.59 36.23 18.26
C SER A 487 5.55 34.93 17.43
N THR A 488 4.44 34.72 16.72
CA THR A 488 4.11 33.49 16.00
C THR A 488 4.92 33.37 14.69
N GLU A 489 5.13 34.45 13.93
CA GLU A 489 6.02 34.39 12.76
C GLU A 489 7.51 34.23 13.11
N ARG A 490 7.95 34.78 14.26
CA ARG A 490 9.34 34.64 14.73
C ARG A 490 9.70 33.18 15.05
N ILE A 491 8.81 32.41 15.67
CA ILE A 491 9.09 30.99 16.00
C ILE A 491 9.27 30.15 14.72
N LEU A 492 8.51 30.44 13.66
CA LEU A 492 8.68 29.79 12.36
C LEU A 492 10.03 30.11 11.71
N SER A 493 10.48 31.37 11.73
CA SER A 493 11.77 31.75 11.14
C SER A 493 12.96 31.07 11.83
N TYR A 494 12.88 30.89 13.16
CA TYR A 494 13.88 30.15 13.95
C TYR A 494 13.99 28.64 13.63
N LEU A 495 12.93 28.01 13.11
CA LEU A 495 12.93 26.58 12.76
C LEU A 495 13.25 26.30 11.28
N ASP A 496 12.90 27.21 10.37
CA ASP A 496 13.13 27.05 8.93
C ASP A 496 14.50 27.56 8.45
N ARG A 497 15.22 28.41 9.21
CA ARG A 497 16.54 28.94 8.82
C ARG A 497 17.59 28.96 9.94
N PRO A 498 18.37 27.87 10.12
CA PRO A 498 19.50 27.86 11.07
C PRO A 498 20.66 28.79 10.68
N GLY A 499 20.76 29.19 9.41
CA GLY A 499 21.90 29.94 8.86
C GLY A 499 21.85 31.47 8.99
N ASP A 500 20.69 32.06 9.31
CA ASP A 500 20.48 33.52 9.39
C ASP A 500 20.55 34.07 10.84
N ALA A 501 20.93 33.24 11.82
CA ALA A 501 20.90 33.58 13.24
C ALA A 501 21.88 34.68 13.69
N GLY A 502 22.66 35.27 12.76
CA GLY A 502 23.56 36.39 13.03
C GLY A 502 22.89 37.77 12.99
N ASP A 503 21.76 37.93 12.30
CA ASP A 503 21.27 39.26 11.88
C ASP A 503 20.03 39.77 12.66
N GLN A 504 19.44 38.98 13.56
CA GLN A 504 18.21 39.35 14.31
C GLN A 504 18.28 39.05 15.81
N THR A 505 19.13 39.78 16.52
CA THR A 505 19.46 39.46 17.93
C THR A 505 19.37 40.64 18.89
N GLN A 506 18.76 41.75 18.48
CA GLN A 506 18.44 42.86 19.38
C GLN A 506 17.20 42.56 20.25
N ASP A 507 16.38 41.58 19.87
CA ASP A 507 15.09 41.29 20.52
C ASP A 507 15.14 40.12 21.53
N ALA A 508 16.24 40.00 22.26
CA ALA A 508 16.40 39.01 23.33
C ALA A 508 15.61 39.33 24.62
N LYS A 509 14.70 40.31 24.59
CA LYS A 509 14.04 40.85 25.79
C LYS A 509 12.60 40.35 26.04
N ASP A 510 11.92 39.84 25.02
CA ASP A 510 10.50 39.45 25.10
C ASP A 510 10.26 37.94 24.84
N ALA A 511 11.11 37.09 25.41
CA ALA A 511 10.87 35.65 25.51
C ALA A 511 9.97 35.33 26.73
N SER A 512 8.74 35.87 26.75
CA SER A 512 7.80 35.70 27.86
C SER A 512 7.17 34.29 27.90
N GLY A 513 7.92 33.34 28.43
CA GLY A 513 7.41 32.22 29.25
C GLY A 513 6.37 31.25 28.66
N VAL A 514 6.74 30.48 27.62
CA VAL A 514 6.33 29.06 27.45
C VAL A 514 7.53 28.29 26.84
N ASP A 515 7.63 26.97 27.06
CA ASP A 515 8.56 26.02 26.40
C ASP A 515 10.08 26.02 26.76
N TRP A 516 10.46 26.48 27.95
CA TRP A 516 11.79 26.17 28.52
C TRP A 516 11.87 24.82 29.29
N TYR A 517 10.77 24.06 29.32
CA TYR A 517 10.60 22.81 30.08
C TYR A 517 10.37 21.55 29.22
N VAL A 518 10.39 21.67 27.89
CA VAL A 518 10.13 20.53 27.00
C VAL A 518 11.43 19.80 26.69
N GLU A 519 11.63 18.66 27.37
CA GLU A 519 12.65 17.68 26.99
C GLU A 519 12.46 17.25 25.52
N GLY A 520 13.54 17.18 24.76
CA GLY A 520 13.46 16.94 23.31
C GLY A 520 14.80 16.60 22.66
N PRO A 521 14.78 16.30 21.35
CA PRO A 521 15.93 15.71 20.63
C PRO A 521 16.98 16.74 20.20
N GLY A 522 17.04 17.90 20.87
CA GLY A 522 17.97 19.00 20.58
C GLY A 522 17.69 19.79 19.30
N ARG A 523 18.48 20.84 19.07
CA ARG A 523 18.57 21.60 17.81
C ARG A 523 19.67 20.98 16.95
N ARG A 524 19.35 20.55 15.73
CA ARG A 524 20.33 19.98 14.78
C ARG A 524 20.79 21.01 13.74
N VAL A 525 22.05 20.90 13.34
CA VAL A 525 22.62 21.56 12.15
C VAL A 525 22.51 20.58 10.97
N GLY A 526 22.48 21.08 9.73
CA GLY A 526 22.40 20.24 8.53
C GLY A 526 23.51 19.19 8.44
N TYR A 527 23.17 18.01 7.91
CA TYR A 527 24.07 16.85 7.85
C TYR A 527 25.31 17.07 6.98
N ASP A 528 26.48 16.68 7.48
CA ASP A 528 27.74 16.66 6.73
C ASP A 528 27.75 15.58 5.65
N ASP A 529 28.69 15.68 4.70
CA ASP A 529 28.88 14.67 3.68
C ASP A 529 29.31 13.32 4.28
N LEU A 530 28.87 12.23 3.65
CA LEU A 530 29.13 10.86 4.09
C LEU A 530 28.74 10.62 5.57
N THR A 531 27.64 11.22 6.02
CA THR A 531 27.03 11.00 7.35
C THR A 531 25.72 10.23 7.26
N ALA A 532 25.31 9.63 8.38
CA ALA A 532 23.99 8.99 8.51
C ALA A 532 22.95 10.00 9.03
N ILE A 533 21.76 9.98 8.42
CA ILE A 533 20.60 10.82 8.79
C ILE A 533 20.01 10.31 10.11
N ASP A 534 19.58 11.23 10.97
CA ASP A 534 18.83 10.90 12.19
C ASP A 534 17.32 10.93 11.88
N TRP A 535 16.80 9.79 11.40
CA TRP A 535 15.39 9.70 10.99
C TRP A 535 14.41 10.02 12.13
N ILE A 536 14.75 9.67 13.38
CA ILE A 536 13.87 9.93 14.53
C ILE A 536 13.74 11.43 14.75
N PHE A 537 14.87 12.16 14.70
CA PHE A 537 14.86 13.61 14.76
C PHE A 537 14.02 14.23 13.63
N GLU A 538 14.25 13.84 12.37
CA GLU A 538 13.48 14.40 11.23
C GLU A 538 11.97 14.10 11.34
N TYR A 539 11.58 12.89 11.76
CA TYR A 539 10.18 12.54 12.01
C TYR A 539 9.59 13.24 13.24
N ALA A 540 10.38 13.58 14.25
CA ALA A 540 9.93 14.39 15.39
C ALA A 540 9.73 15.86 14.98
N LYS A 541 10.69 16.44 14.26
CA LYS A 541 10.66 17.78 13.66
C LYS A 541 9.42 17.96 12.78
N GLU A 542 9.12 17.00 11.90
CA GLU A 542 7.92 17.08 11.06
C GLU A 542 6.62 16.99 11.88
N ARG A 543 6.56 16.12 12.89
CA ARG A 543 5.37 16.03 13.77
C ARG A 543 5.15 17.32 14.57
N GLN A 544 6.21 18.00 15.02
CA GLN A 544 6.12 19.32 15.65
C GLN A 544 5.63 20.39 14.67
N ARG A 545 6.22 20.45 13.45
CA ARG A 545 5.82 21.37 12.37
C ARG A 545 4.34 21.24 12.02
N LEU A 546 3.84 20.00 11.87
CA LEU A 546 2.43 19.73 11.59
C LEU A 546 1.52 20.13 12.74
N ARG A 547 1.84 19.78 14.01
CA ARG A 547 1.06 20.22 15.17
C ARG A 547 0.91 21.74 15.20
N TYR A 548 2.00 22.47 14.97
CA TYR A 548 2.00 23.92 14.92
C TYR A 548 1.15 24.48 13.77
N LEU A 549 1.25 23.89 12.58
CA LEU A 549 0.43 24.25 11.41
C LEU A 549 -1.07 24.07 11.70
N TYR A 550 -1.45 23.00 12.39
CA TYR A 550 -2.84 22.72 12.78
C TYR A 550 -3.33 23.53 13.98
N SER A 551 -2.46 23.94 14.91
CA SER A 551 -2.84 24.78 16.07
C SER A 551 -2.93 26.27 15.74
N SER A 552 -2.11 26.76 14.80
CA SER A 552 -2.10 28.17 14.35
C SER A 552 -3.17 28.48 13.29
N SER A 553 -3.75 27.46 12.66
CA SER A 553 -4.73 27.61 11.59
C SER A 553 -6.16 27.86 12.12
N THR A 554 -6.52 29.11 12.31
CA THR A 554 -7.92 29.54 12.50
C THR A 554 -8.43 30.36 11.31
N GLY A 555 -9.68 30.15 10.91
CA GLY A 555 -10.31 30.86 9.79
C GLY A 555 -9.85 30.42 8.40
N ILE A 556 -10.39 31.07 7.37
CA ILE A 556 -10.20 30.69 5.94
C ILE A 556 -8.72 30.75 5.52
N LEU A 557 -7.98 31.77 5.97
CA LEU A 557 -6.54 31.89 5.68
C LEU A 557 -5.71 30.74 6.27
N GLY A 558 -6.11 30.22 7.44
CA GLY A 558 -5.50 29.04 8.06
C GLY A 558 -5.67 27.79 7.21
N TYR A 559 -6.90 27.54 6.71
CA TYR A 559 -7.17 26.43 5.80
C TYR A 559 -6.42 26.56 4.47
N ILE A 560 -6.30 27.76 3.91
CA ILE A 560 -5.49 28.01 2.70
C ILE A 560 -4.02 27.70 2.97
N ARG A 561 -3.46 28.07 4.13
CA ARG A 561 -2.07 27.79 4.52
C ARG A 561 -1.82 26.28 4.70
N GLN A 562 -2.76 25.54 5.30
CA GLN A 562 -2.71 24.07 5.36
C GLN A 562 -2.73 23.44 3.96
N LEU A 563 -3.67 23.86 3.11
CA LEU A 563 -3.80 23.34 1.74
C LEU A 563 -2.56 23.63 0.90
N ALA A 564 -1.96 24.81 1.07
CA ALA A 564 -0.71 25.19 0.41
C ALA A 564 0.49 24.34 0.88
N ASP A 565 0.61 24.01 2.16
CA ASP A 565 1.67 23.12 2.63
C ASP A 565 1.50 21.67 2.15
N ALA A 566 0.25 21.19 2.14
CA ALA A 566 -0.10 19.88 1.61
C ALA A 566 0.16 19.77 0.10
N SER A 567 -0.07 20.85 -0.67
CA SER A 567 0.10 20.86 -2.12
C SER A 567 1.56 20.98 -2.59
N GLN A 568 2.49 21.49 -1.76
CA GLN A 568 3.92 21.61 -2.12
C GLN A 568 4.51 20.33 -2.69
N ILE A 569 4.31 19.19 -2.01
CA ILE A 569 4.85 17.90 -2.48
C ILE A 569 4.20 17.51 -3.81
N TRP A 570 2.88 17.66 -3.96
CA TRP A 570 2.18 17.34 -5.21
C TRP A 570 2.69 18.20 -6.38
N LEU A 571 2.92 19.50 -6.18
CA LEU A 571 3.51 20.39 -7.19
C LEU A 571 4.92 19.95 -7.59
N ILE A 572 5.77 19.58 -6.62
CA ILE A 572 7.12 19.05 -6.87
C ILE A 572 7.04 17.74 -7.67
N LEU A 573 6.14 16.82 -7.31
CA LEU A 573 6.02 15.51 -7.96
C LEU A 573 5.48 15.62 -9.39
N ILE A 574 4.51 16.48 -9.64
CA ILE A 574 3.99 16.74 -10.99
C ILE A 574 5.08 17.37 -11.86
N ALA A 575 5.79 18.39 -11.36
CA ALA A 575 6.89 19.03 -12.07
C ALA A 575 8.06 18.05 -12.34
N ALA A 576 8.41 17.21 -11.35
CA ALA A 576 9.44 16.18 -11.48
C ALA A 576 9.04 15.10 -12.50
N GLY A 577 7.78 14.66 -12.50
CA GLY A 577 7.26 13.71 -13.48
C GLY A 577 7.32 14.26 -14.90
N ILE A 578 6.83 15.49 -15.12
CA ILE A 578 6.91 16.17 -16.43
C ILE A 578 8.36 16.31 -16.89
N ALA A 579 9.26 16.77 -16.02
CA ALA A 579 10.68 16.89 -16.35
C ALA A 579 11.33 15.53 -16.64
N SER A 580 11.00 14.48 -15.89
CA SER A 580 11.50 13.12 -16.11
C SER A 580 11.06 12.58 -17.47
N GLY A 581 9.77 12.70 -17.81
CA GLY A 581 9.26 12.29 -19.13
C GLY A 581 9.85 13.10 -20.28
N SER A 582 10.04 14.41 -20.10
CA SER A 582 10.67 15.29 -21.10
C SER A 582 12.14 14.94 -21.35
N VAL A 583 12.90 14.66 -20.28
CA VAL A 583 14.32 14.28 -20.40
C VAL A 583 14.47 12.86 -20.93
N ALA A 584 13.58 11.93 -20.59
CA ALA A 584 13.54 10.60 -21.19
C ALA A 584 13.28 10.67 -22.70
N ALA A 585 12.25 11.40 -23.14
CA ALA A 585 11.96 11.60 -24.56
C ALA A 585 13.14 12.22 -25.33
N PHE A 586 13.85 13.18 -24.73
CA PHE A 586 15.10 13.72 -25.29
C PHE A 586 16.20 12.66 -25.40
N ILE A 587 16.41 11.86 -24.35
CA ILE A 587 17.42 10.78 -24.34
C ILE A 587 17.10 9.76 -25.42
N ASP A 588 15.83 9.36 -25.59
CA ASP A 588 15.41 8.41 -26.62
C ASP A 588 15.77 8.90 -28.02
N VAL A 589 15.20 10.04 -28.43
CA VAL A 589 15.39 10.63 -29.76
C VAL A 589 16.87 10.92 -30.04
N ALA A 590 17.61 11.45 -29.06
CA ALA A 590 19.04 11.73 -29.23
C ALA A 590 19.90 10.45 -29.28
N SER A 591 19.57 9.43 -28.49
CA SER A 591 20.33 8.15 -28.48
C SER A 591 20.19 7.42 -29.80
N ASP A 592 18.98 7.35 -30.36
CA ASP A 592 18.69 6.60 -31.58
C ASP A 592 19.30 7.32 -32.81
N TRP A 593 19.17 8.65 -32.90
CA TRP A 593 19.81 9.44 -33.96
C TRP A 593 21.35 9.31 -33.96
N LEU A 594 21.98 9.37 -32.78
CA LEU A 594 23.43 9.19 -32.65
C LEU A 594 23.86 7.74 -32.96
N ALA A 595 23.04 6.74 -32.63
CA ALA A 595 23.32 5.35 -32.94
C ALA A 595 23.24 5.08 -34.46
N ASP A 596 22.22 5.62 -35.13
CA ASP A 596 22.04 5.51 -36.57
C ASP A 596 23.20 6.11 -37.36
N LEU A 597 23.80 7.20 -36.85
CA LEU A 597 24.97 7.87 -37.45
C LEU A 597 26.17 6.92 -37.67
N LYS A 598 26.26 5.80 -36.93
CA LYS A 598 27.29 4.77 -37.16
C LYS A 598 27.11 3.99 -38.47
N THR A 599 25.90 3.97 -39.02
CA THR A 599 25.54 3.18 -40.21
C THR A 599 25.32 4.04 -41.46
N GLY A 600 24.86 5.27 -41.28
CA GLY A 600 24.62 6.23 -42.36
C GLY A 600 24.04 7.54 -41.84
N PHE A 601 23.54 8.38 -42.74
CA PHE A 601 22.82 9.61 -42.37
C PHE A 601 21.68 9.89 -43.36
N CYS A 602 20.70 10.67 -42.89
CA CYS A 602 19.61 11.18 -43.72
C CYS A 602 20.03 12.50 -44.40
N SER A 603 19.79 12.63 -45.71
CA SER A 603 19.95 13.91 -46.42
C SER A 603 18.78 14.20 -47.33
N ASN A 604 18.49 15.49 -47.52
CA ASN A 604 17.43 15.96 -48.39
C ASN A 604 17.89 15.87 -49.85
N VAL A 605 17.48 14.82 -50.56
CA VAL A 605 17.74 14.70 -52.01
C VAL A 605 16.45 14.91 -52.79
N ASP A 606 15.36 14.22 -52.41
CA ASP A 606 14.06 14.35 -53.08
C ASP A 606 12.84 14.45 -52.11
N GLY A 607 13.02 14.23 -50.79
CA GLY A 607 11.92 14.23 -49.80
C GLY A 607 12.02 15.25 -48.65
N ASP A 608 11.29 15.03 -47.56
CA ASP A 608 11.31 15.86 -46.33
C ASP A 608 12.51 15.55 -45.40
N GLY A 609 13.40 14.63 -45.82
CA GLY A 609 14.54 14.14 -45.05
C GLY A 609 15.49 15.23 -44.56
N LYS A 610 15.96 15.15 -43.32
CA LYS A 610 16.88 16.12 -42.69
C LYS A 610 17.91 15.39 -41.82
N PHE A 611 19.11 15.95 -41.71
CA PHE A 611 20.24 15.34 -41.00
C PHE A 611 19.97 14.97 -39.53
N TYR A 612 19.05 15.68 -38.86
CA TYR A 612 18.67 15.39 -37.46
C TYR A 612 17.59 14.30 -37.31
N LEU A 613 17.11 13.72 -38.42
CA LEU A 613 16.19 12.58 -38.38
C LEU A 613 16.98 11.27 -38.26
N ASN A 614 16.46 10.37 -37.43
CA ASN A 614 16.94 8.98 -37.39
C ASN A 614 16.48 8.23 -38.67
N ARG A 615 17.00 7.02 -38.87
CA ARG A 615 16.74 6.19 -40.06
C ARG A 615 15.25 5.86 -40.23
N GLY A 616 14.56 5.54 -39.12
CA GLY A 616 13.13 5.24 -39.12
C GLY A 616 12.25 6.43 -39.52
N PHE A 617 12.60 7.65 -39.11
CA PHE A 617 11.88 8.87 -39.49
C PHE A 617 12.28 9.39 -40.87
N CYS A 618 13.51 9.14 -41.32
CA CYS A 618 13.96 9.44 -42.68
C CYS A 618 13.17 8.62 -43.71
N CYS A 619 12.98 7.32 -43.45
CA CYS A 619 12.29 6.39 -44.34
C CYS A 619 10.79 6.22 -44.05
N TRP A 620 10.17 7.18 -43.36
CA TRP A 620 8.79 7.04 -42.87
C TRP A 620 7.77 6.98 -44.01
N GLY A 621 7.00 5.90 -44.08
CA GLY A 621 5.95 5.69 -45.09
C GLY A 621 6.33 4.75 -46.24
N TYR A 622 7.59 4.33 -46.35
CA TYR A 622 8.01 3.27 -47.27
C TYR A 622 7.91 1.89 -46.60
N THR A 623 7.34 0.91 -47.30
CA THR A 623 7.19 -0.48 -46.79
C THR A 623 8.46 -1.30 -46.89
N GLU A 624 9.34 -0.99 -47.85
CA GLU A 624 10.66 -1.62 -48.00
C GLU A 624 11.76 -0.56 -47.84
N LEU A 625 12.73 -0.85 -46.97
CA LEU A 625 13.83 0.07 -46.65
C LEU A 625 14.80 0.29 -47.82
N SER A 626 14.77 -0.59 -48.82
CA SER A 626 15.46 -0.50 -50.11
C SER A 626 15.00 0.69 -50.97
N HIS A 627 13.76 1.13 -50.81
CA HIS A 627 13.14 2.22 -51.59
C HIS A 627 13.31 3.61 -50.93
N CYS A 628 14.00 3.68 -49.79
CA CYS A 628 14.29 4.93 -49.09
C CYS A 628 15.49 5.65 -49.72
N HIS A 629 15.25 6.58 -50.64
CA HIS A 629 16.30 7.31 -51.35
C HIS A 629 17.01 8.40 -50.50
N ASP A 630 16.35 8.96 -49.48
CA ASP A 630 16.92 10.00 -48.60
C ASP A 630 17.94 9.45 -47.57
N TRP A 631 18.09 8.12 -47.43
CA TRP A 631 19.02 7.48 -46.48
C TRP A 631 20.32 7.01 -47.15
N HIS A 632 21.44 7.58 -46.75
CA HIS A 632 22.76 7.23 -47.29
C HIS A 632 23.61 6.46 -46.27
N SER A 633 24.01 5.24 -46.61
CA SER A 633 25.06 4.52 -45.90
C SER A 633 26.43 5.17 -46.14
N TRP A 634 27.38 4.96 -45.22
CA TRP A 634 28.75 5.47 -45.39
C TRP A 634 29.46 4.92 -46.65
N SER A 635 29.06 3.73 -47.11
CA SER A 635 29.52 3.13 -48.36
C SER A 635 29.02 3.87 -49.62
N SER A 636 27.74 4.27 -49.66
CA SER A 636 27.17 5.00 -50.79
C SER A 636 27.58 6.48 -50.79
N ALA A 637 27.67 7.11 -49.62
CA ALA A 637 28.13 8.49 -49.45
C ALA A 637 29.58 8.72 -49.94
N LEU A 638 30.44 7.70 -49.90
CA LEU A 638 31.82 7.74 -50.42
C LEU A 638 31.96 7.21 -51.86
N GLY A 639 30.85 6.91 -52.55
CA GLY A 639 30.86 6.48 -53.96
C GLY A 639 31.46 5.09 -54.21
N VAL A 640 31.49 4.21 -53.20
CA VAL A 640 32.12 2.87 -53.31
C VAL A 640 31.07 1.80 -53.55
N HIS A 641 30.87 1.46 -54.82
CA HIS A 641 29.87 0.48 -55.27
C HIS A 641 30.34 -1.00 -55.20
N SER A 642 31.57 -1.27 -54.76
CA SER A 642 32.06 -2.64 -54.57
C SER A 642 31.58 -3.21 -53.24
N ALA A 643 30.88 -4.35 -53.25
CA ALA A 643 30.29 -4.96 -52.04
C ALA A 643 31.32 -5.21 -50.93
N GLY A 644 32.54 -5.65 -51.27
CA GLY A 644 33.62 -5.82 -50.29
C GLY A 644 34.18 -4.49 -49.78
N GLY A 645 34.29 -3.48 -50.64
CA GLY A 645 34.73 -2.14 -50.25
C GLY A 645 33.74 -1.43 -49.34
N GLY A 646 32.45 -1.51 -49.65
CA GLY A 646 31.38 -0.96 -48.83
C GLY A 646 31.33 -1.55 -47.42
N TRP A 647 31.44 -2.88 -47.30
CA TRP A 647 31.49 -3.55 -45.99
C TRP A 647 32.68 -3.11 -45.13
N ILE A 648 33.86 -2.95 -45.72
CA ILE A 648 35.06 -2.46 -45.02
C ILE A 648 34.89 -1.01 -44.56
N ILE A 649 34.33 -0.15 -45.42
CA ILE A 649 34.08 1.26 -45.10
C ILE A 649 33.08 1.38 -43.94
N GLU A 650 31.93 0.70 -44.03
CA GLU A 650 30.92 0.69 -42.96
C GLU A 650 31.51 0.18 -41.63
N TYR A 651 32.37 -0.84 -41.67
CA TYR A 651 33.04 -1.37 -40.48
C TYR A 651 33.98 -0.33 -39.83
N ILE A 652 34.77 0.39 -40.64
CA ILE A 652 35.66 1.45 -40.15
C ILE A 652 34.87 2.60 -39.53
N PHE A 653 33.82 3.09 -40.21
CA PHE A 653 32.97 4.17 -39.68
C PHE A 653 32.28 3.76 -38.38
N PHE A 654 31.76 2.52 -38.31
CA PHE A 654 31.15 1.98 -37.10
C PHE A 654 32.14 1.98 -35.92
N ILE A 655 33.36 1.46 -36.10
CA ILE A 655 34.39 1.44 -35.04
C ILE A 655 34.78 2.87 -34.61
N VAL A 656 35.08 3.75 -35.56
CA VAL A 656 35.56 5.12 -35.28
C VAL A 656 34.51 5.93 -34.52
N LEU A 657 33.25 5.89 -34.96
CA LEU A 657 32.16 6.60 -34.30
C LEU A 657 31.81 6.00 -32.94
N SER A 658 31.82 4.66 -32.80
CA SER A 658 31.68 4.00 -31.50
C SER A 658 32.71 4.47 -30.49
N ILE A 659 34.00 4.49 -30.85
CA ILE A 659 35.09 4.95 -29.97
C ILE A 659 34.94 6.45 -29.65
N LEU A 660 34.63 7.28 -30.65
CA LEU A 660 34.43 8.72 -30.47
C LEU A 660 33.34 9.02 -29.42
N PHE A 661 32.17 8.39 -29.54
CA PHE A 661 31.07 8.61 -28.60
C PHE A 661 31.42 8.12 -27.19
N ALA A 662 32.05 6.95 -27.05
CA ALA A 662 32.44 6.41 -25.74
C ALA A 662 33.52 7.27 -25.05
N VAL A 663 34.50 7.79 -25.81
CA VAL A 663 35.51 8.73 -25.31
C VAL A 663 34.85 10.03 -24.85
N CYS A 664 33.98 10.63 -25.66
CA CYS A 664 33.27 11.85 -25.29
C CYS A 664 32.44 11.66 -24.02
N ALA A 665 31.71 10.53 -23.89
CA ALA A 665 30.97 10.20 -22.67
C ALA A 665 31.88 10.11 -21.43
N SER A 666 33.03 9.42 -21.55
CA SER A 666 33.96 9.26 -20.43
C SER A 666 34.66 10.56 -20.03
N VAL A 667 35.03 11.39 -21.01
CA VAL A 667 35.63 12.72 -20.77
C VAL A 667 34.64 13.65 -20.08
N LEU A 668 33.36 13.66 -20.47
CA LEU A 668 32.33 14.46 -19.82
C LEU A 668 32.14 14.06 -18.34
N VAL A 669 32.02 12.76 -18.06
CA VAL A 669 31.89 12.25 -16.68
C VAL A 669 33.13 12.58 -15.85
N LYS A 670 34.34 12.32 -16.38
CA LYS A 670 35.59 12.55 -15.65
C LYS A 670 35.83 14.03 -15.33
N SER A 671 35.50 14.93 -16.27
CA SER A 671 35.90 16.34 -16.20
C SER A 671 34.87 17.23 -15.48
N PHE A 672 33.58 16.91 -15.58
CA PHE A 672 32.51 17.78 -15.05
C PHE A 672 31.74 17.18 -13.86
N ALA A 673 31.48 15.86 -13.85
CA ALA A 673 30.66 15.24 -12.80
C ALA A 673 30.98 13.75 -12.62
N ILE A 674 31.96 13.43 -11.77
CA ILE A 674 32.41 12.05 -11.50
C ILE A 674 31.26 11.15 -11.00
N TYR A 675 30.29 11.73 -10.27
CA TYR A 675 29.07 11.06 -9.79
C TYR A 675 28.08 10.67 -10.91
N ALA A 676 28.29 11.07 -12.16
CA ALA A 676 27.44 10.70 -13.29
C ALA A 676 27.71 9.28 -13.82
N LYS A 677 28.83 8.62 -13.43
CA LYS A 677 29.15 7.24 -13.82
C LYS A 677 28.09 6.21 -13.36
N HIS A 678 28.11 5.03 -13.99
CA HIS A 678 27.25 3.88 -13.67
C HIS A 678 25.75 4.22 -13.64
N SER A 679 24.94 3.37 -13.02
CA SER A 679 23.49 3.50 -12.98
C SER A 679 23.00 4.53 -11.95
N GLY A 680 23.71 4.74 -10.84
CA GLY A 680 23.25 5.56 -9.71
C GLY A 680 22.24 4.87 -8.77
N ILE A 681 21.68 3.71 -9.14
CA ILE A 681 20.78 2.91 -8.28
C ILE A 681 21.43 2.49 -6.95
N PRO A 682 22.69 1.98 -6.90
CA PRO A 682 23.38 1.69 -5.64
C PRO A 682 23.42 2.90 -4.70
N GLU A 683 23.81 4.07 -5.23
CA GLU A 683 23.91 5.31 -4.49
C GLU A 683 22.54 5.79 -3.99
N ILE A 684 21.48 5.74 -4.83
CA ILE A 684 20.10 6.07 -4.42
C ILE A 684 19.62 5.15 -3.30
N LYS A 685 19.87 3.84 -3.38
CA LYS A 685 19.55 2.87 -2.32
C LYS A 685 20.28 3.22 -1.01
N THR A 686 21.52 3.71 -1.07
CA THR A 686 22.22 4.20 0.14
C THR A 686 21.67 5.52 0.68
N VAL A 687 21.26 6.46 -0.18
CA VAL A 687 20.67 7.74 0.22
C VAL A 687 19.31 7.54 0.90
N LEU A 688 18.43 6.73 0.31
CA LEU A 688 17.15 6.34 0.92
C LEU A 688 17.35 5.45 2.17
N GLY A 689 18.44 4.68 2.22
CA GLY A 689 18.97 4.01 3.40
C GLY A 689 19.52 4.92 4.50
N GLY A 690 19.46 6.25 4.31
CA GLY A 690 19.83 7.25 5.31
C GLY A 690 21.29 7.65 5.31
N PHE A 691 21.96 7.66 4.16
CA PHE A 691 23.36 8.09 4.03
C PHE A 691 23.49 9.29 3.08
N VAL A 692 24.00 10.41 3.57
CA VAL A 692 24.10 11.66 2.78
C VAL A 692 25.32 11.60 1.86
N ILE A 693 25.08 11.81 0.56
CA ILE A 693 26.13 12.00 -0.46
C ILE A 693 25.88 13.35 -1.14
N ARG A 694 26.74 14.35 -0.88
CA ARG A 694 26.63 15.68 -1.49
C ARG A 694 27.05 15.62 -2.97
N ARG A 695 26.60 16.62 -3.76
CA ARG A 695 26.81 16.75 -5.22
C ARG A 695 26.24 15.61 -6.11
N PHE A 696 25.95 14.42 -5.58
CA PHE A 696 25.39 13.28 -6.32
C PHE A 696 24.10 13.62 -7.08
N MET A 697 23.11 14.25 -6.44
CA MET A 697 21.87 14.73 -7.09
C MET A 697 21.98 16.18 -7.63
N GLY A 698 23.19 16.62 -8.01
CA GLY A 698 23.45 17.97 -8.49
C GLY A 698 22.87 18.26 -9.87
N THR A 699 22.57 19.53 -10.14
CA THR A 699 22.08 19.98 -11.46
C THR A 699 23.12 19.75 -12.57
N TRP A 700 24.41 19.88 -12.26
CA TRP A 700 25.49 19.47 -13.17
C TRP A 700 25.51 17.95 -13.42
N THR A 701 25.28 17.15 -12.39
CA THR A 701 25.18 15.68 -12.53
C THR A 701 24.01 15.28 -13.42
N LEU A 702 22.86 15.96 -13.33
CA LEU A 702 21.72 15.77 -14.24
C LEU A 702 22.12 15.98 -15.70
N VAL A 703 22.69 17.15 -16.03
CA VAL A 703 23.07 17.50 -17.41
C VAL A 703 24.13 16.53 -17.96
N ILE A 704 25.19 16.27 -17.20
CA ILE A 704 26.29 15.40 -17.64
C ILE A 704 25.85 13.94 -17.74
N LYS A 705 24.97 13.45 -16.84
CA LYS A 705 24.47 12.08 -16.92
C LYS A 705 23.52 11.90 -18.11
N SER A 706 22.62 12.83 -18.39
CA SER A 706 21.74 12.74 -19.57
C SER A 706 22.52 12.77 -20.88
N LEU A 707 23.42 13.75 -21.07
CA LEU A 707 24.22 13.85 -22.31
C LEU A 707 25.21 12.68 -22.46
N GLY A 708 25.90 12.32 -21.38
CA GLY A 708 26.82 11.19 -21.35
C GLY A 708 26.12 9.85 -21.61
N LEU A 709 24.85 9.71 -21.21
CA LEU A 709 24.06 8.50 -21.47
C LEU A 709 23.69 8.35 -22.95
N CYS A 710 23.27 9.44 -23.62
CA CYS A 710 23.00 9.41 -25.06
C CYS A 710 24.22 8.92 -25.85
N LEU A 711 25.40 9.47 -25.53
CA LEU A 711 26.68 9.08 -26.14
C LEU A 711 27.09 7.64 -25.78
N ALA A 712 26.89 7.23 -24.52
CA ALA A 712 27.21 5.88 -24.07
C ALA A 712 26.35 4.82 -24.78
N VAL A 713 25.04 5.04 -24.92
CA VAL A 713 24.13 4.12 -25.65
C VAL A 713 24.48 4.12 -27.14
N ALA A 714 24.64 5.31 -27.74
CA ALA A 714 25.00 5.45 -29.15
C ALA A 714 26.32 4.75 -29.51
N SER A 715 27.28 4.66 -28.59
CA SER A 715 28.54 3.93 -28.81
C SER A 715 28.36 2.44 -29.16
N GLY A 716 27.21 1.83 -28.88
CA GLY A 716 26.97 0.40 -29.12
C GLY A 716 27.63 -0.52 -28.10
N LEU A 717 28.10 0.01 -26.98
CA LEU A 717 28.46 -0.79 -25.80
C LEU A 717 27.25 -1.57 -25.26
N TRP A 718 27.47 -2.72 -24.62
CA TRP A 718 26.43 -3.52 -23.99
C TRP A 718 25.97 -2.89 -22.66
N LEU A 719 25.23 -1.79 -22.76
CA LEU A 719 24.65 -1.02 -21.65
C LEU A 719 23.23 -0.53 -22.00
N GLY A 720 22.44 -0.19 -20.98
CA GLY A 720 21.08 0.35 -21.13
C GLY A 720 20.88 1.73 -20.49
N LYS A 721 19.83 2.45 -20.93
CA LYS A 721 19.43 3.76 -20.39
C LYS A 721 18.54 3.68 -19.14
N GLU A 722 17.82 2.56 -19.00
CA GLU A 722 16.79 2.33 -17.98
C GLU A 722 17.27 2.54 -16.53
N GLY A 723 18.45 2.02 -16.18
CA GLY A 723 19.00 2.18 -14.83
C GLY A 723 19.39 3.63 -14.49
N PRO A 724 20.19 4.30 -15.35
CA PRO A 724 20.47 5.73 -15.26
C PRO A 724 19.26 6.66 -15.20
N LEU A 725 18.14 6.33 -15.86
CA LEU A 725 16.92 7.14 -15.84
C LEU A 725 16.33 7.30 -14.42
N VAL A 726 16.48 6.30 -13.54
CA VAL A 726 16.12 6.40 -12.12
C VAL A 726 16.85 7.54 -11.41
N HIS A 727 18.14 7.70 -11.68
CA HIS A 727 18.96 8.77 -11.11
C HIS A 727 18.67 10.13 -11.74
N VAL A 728 18.42 10.17 -13.04
CA VAL A 728 17.96 11.37 -13.76
C VAL A 728 16.65 11.89 -13.14
N ALA A 729 15.66 11.01 -12.91
CA ALA A 729 14.39 11.38 -12.28
C ALA A 729 14.56 11.93 -10.86
N CYS A 730 15.40 11.29 -10.03
CA CYS A 730 15.75 11.79 -8.70
C CYS A 730 16.44 13.17 -8.75
N CYS A 731 17.29 13.42 -9.74
CA CYS A 731 17.92 14.72 -9.95
C CYS A 731 16.92 15.79 -10.41
N CYS A 732 15.96 15.44 -11.28
CA CYS A 732 14.85 16.32 -11.66
C CYS A 732 14.01 16.72 -10.43
N ALA A 733 13.65 15.77 -9.56
CA ALA A 733 12.97 16.08 -8.32
C ALA A 733 13.81 16.99 -7.40
N ASN A 734 15.12 16.73 -7.27
CA ASN A 734 16.02 17.57 -6.48
C ASN A 734 16.21 19.00 -7.05
N LEU A 735 15.98 19.21 -8.35
CA LEU A 735 15.91 20.55 -8.93
C LEU A 735 14.70 21.33 -8.42
N PHE A 736 13.52 20.72 -8.41
CA PHE A 736 12.29 21.38 -7.95
C PHE A 736 12.19 21.49 -6.42
N MET A 737 12.73 20.53 -5.65
CA MET A 737 12.77 20.62 -4.18
C MET A 737 13.49 21.88 -3.69
N LYS A 738 14.52 22.37 -4.40
CA LYS A 738 15.23 23.62 -4.07
C LYS A 738 14.35 24.87 -4.11
N LEU A 739 13.22 24.85 -4.82
CA LEU A 739 12.26 25.95 -4.86
C LEU A 739 11.40 26.03 -3.59
N PHE A 740 11.36 24.96 -2.79
CA PHE A 740 10.52 24.84 -1.60
C PHE A 740 11.36 24.52 -0.36
N SER A 741 11.76 25.55 0.38
CA SER A 741 12.62 25.42 1.57
C SER A 741 12.08 24.42 2.60
N SER A 742 10.75 24.38 2.80
CA SER A 742 10.07 23.48 3.75
C SER A 742 10.19 21.98 3.40
N VAL A 743 10.53 21.64 2.15
CA VAL A 743 10.83 20.26 1.73
C VAL A 743 12.34 20.03 1.71
N ASN A 744 13.12 20.99 1.23
CA ASN A 744 14.58 20.89 1.16
C ASN A 744 15.28 20.91 2.54
N SER A 745 14.65 21.45 3.59
CA SER A 745 15.17 21.51 4.97
C SER A 745 14.82 20.29 5.84
N ASN A 746 14.08 19.32 5.31
CA ASN A 746 13.61 18.14 6.03
C ASN A 746 13.93 16.87 5.21
N GLU A 747 14.89 16.08 5.68
CA GLU A 747 15.35 14.90 4.95
C GLU A 747 14.28 13.78 4.89
N ALA A 748 13.33 13.73 5.85
CA ALA A 748 12.21 12.80 5.80
C ALA A 748 11.21 13.14 4.68
N ARG A 749 10.83 14.42 4.50
CA ARG A 749 9.97 14.83 3.37
C ARG A 749 10.68 14.62 2.02
N LYS A 750 11.98 14.94 1.97
CA LYS A 750 12.84 14.74 0.81
C LYS A 750 12.95 13.26 0.42
N ARG A 751 13.02 12.34 1.39
CA ARG A 751 12.94 10.89 1.15
C ARG A 751 11.64 10.48 0.47
N GLU A 752 10.48 10.96 0.93
CA GLU A 752 9.18 10.67 0.28
C GLU A 752 9.22 11.07 -1.21
N VAL A 753 9.71 12.28 -1.51
CA VAL A 753 9.82 12.81 -2.88
C VAL A 753 10.82 12.02 -3.73
N LEU A 754 11.97 11.63 -3.19
CA LEU A 754 12.99 10.87 -3.91
C LEU A 754 12.54 9.43 -4.21
N SER A 755 11.86 8.76 -3.27
CA SER A 755 11.25 7.44 -3.52
C SER A 755 10.19 7.51 -4.64
N ALA A 756 9.39 8.57 -4.69
CA ALA A 756 8.40 8.79 -5.73
C ALA A 756 9.02 9.15 -7.10
N ALA A 757 10.08 9.97 -7.11
CA ALA A 757 10.83 10.29 -8.32
C ALA A 757 11.53 9.07 -8.92
N ALA A 758 12.06 8.17 -8.07
CA ALA A 758 12.67 6.93 -8.54
C ALA A 758 11.67 6.00 -9.24
N ALA A 759 10.43 5.93 -8.74
CA ALA A 759 9.34 5.21 -9.40
C ALA A 759 9.02 5.81 -10.79
N ALA A 760 9.02 7.14 -10.90
CA ALA A 760 8.85 7.81 -12.19
C ALA A 760 9.98 7.54 -13.19
N GLY A 761 11.22 7.38 -12.72
CA GLY A 761 12.36 7.00 -13.56
C GLY A 761 12.23 5.59 -14.16
N ILE A 762 11.69 4.61 -13.42
CA ILE A 762 11.36 3.28 -13.96
C ILE A 762 10.13 3.33 -14.87
N SER A 763 9.13 4.15 -14.52
CA SER A 763 7.92 4.33 -15.33
C SER A 763 8.24 4.82 -16.74
N VAL A 764 9.14 5.80 -16.90
CA VAL A 764 9.57 6.28 -18.23
C VAL A 764 10.53 5.31 -18.94
N ALA A 765 11.28 4.50 -18.19
CA ALA A 765 12.22 3.53 -18.74
C ALA A 765 11.53 2.29 -19.35
N PHE A 766 10.42 1.82 -18.76
CA PHE A 766 9.70 0.63 -19.22
C PHE A 766 8.26 0.89 -19.67
N GLY A 767 7.78 2.14 -19.64
CA GLY A 767 6.36 2.44 -19.88
C GLY A 767 5.45 1.80 -18.83
N SER A 768 5.95 1.54 -17.63
CA SER A 768 5.35 0.68 -16.60
C SER A 768 5.18 1.44 -15.27
N PRO A 769 4.05 2.14 -15.06
CA PRO A 769 3.83 2.95 -13.87
C PRO A 769 3.68 2.12 -12.60
N ILE A 770 2.93 1.01 -12.63
CA ILE A 770 2.73 0.16 -11.44
C ILE A 770 4.03 -0.59 -11.13
N GLY A 771 4.68 -1.13 -12.16
CA GLY A 771 6.00 -1.75 -12.03
C GLY A 771 7.07 -0.80 -11.46
N GLY A 772 7.01 0.50 -11.81
CA GLY A 772 7.88 1.53 -11.24
C GLY A 772 7.66 1.81 -9.75
N VAL A 773 6.40 1.84 -9.29
CA VAL A 773 6.10 1.99 -7.85
C VAL A 773 6.57 0.77 -7.07
N LEU A 774 6.30 -0.43 -7.58
CA LEU A 774 6.76 -1.68 -6.98
C LEU A 774 8.29 -1.77 -6.96
N PHE A 775 8.98 -1.32 -8.00
CA PHE A 775 10.44 -1.25 -8.02
C PHE A 775 10.99 -0.37 -6.87
N SER A 776 10.37 0.80 -6.64
CA SER A 776 10.80 1.72 -5.58
C SER A 776 10.56 1.15 -4.17
N LEU A 777 9.48 0.39 -4.01
CA LEU A 777 9.15 -0.40 -2.81
C LEU A 777 10.14 -1.55 -2.59
N GLU A 778 10.35 -2.39 -3.60
CA GLU A 778 11.07 -3.65 -3.49
C GLU A 778 12.59 -3.47 -3.42
N GLN A 779 13.14 -2.55 -4.23
CA GLN A 779 14.58 -2.45 -4.44
C GLN A 779 15.24 -1.23 -3.80
N LEU A 780 14.50 -0.13 -3.57
CA LEU A 780 15.08 1.14 -3.12
C LEU A 780 14.73 1.53 -1.68
N SER A 781 13.49 1.29 -1.24
CA SER A 781 12.94 1.89 -0.02
C SER A 781 12.53 0.85 1.03
N TYR A 782 13.37 0.63 2.05
CA TYR A 782 13.08 -0.32 3.15
C TYR A 782 11.89 0.07 4.05
N TYR A 783 11.49 1.35 4.02
CA TYR A 783 10.32 1.90 4.69
C TYR A 783 9.66 2.89 3.73
N PHE A 784 8.36 2.71 3.51
CA PHE A 784 7.61 3.34 2.45
C PHE A 784 6.13 3.50 2.87
N PRO A 785 5.72 4.68 3.36
CA PRO A 785 4.35 4.94 3.78
C PRO A 785 3.33 4.85 2.63
N ASP A 786 2.08 4.50 2.92
CA ASP A 786 0.97 4.44 1.95
C ASP A 786 0.76 5.78 1.20
N LYS A 787 0.99 6.89 1.90
CA LYS A 787 1.01 8.24 1.31
C LYS A 787 2.09 8.36 0.22
N THR A 788 3.28 7.83 0.47
CA THR A 788 4.40 7.81 -0.48
C THR A 788 4.11 6.86 -1.65
N MET A 789 3.32 5.80 -1.45
CA MET A 789 2.85 4.92 -2.52
C MET A 789 1.99 5.65 -3.54
N TRP A 790 0.95 6.36 -3.08
CA TRP A 790 0.10 7.18 -3.96
C TRP A 790 0.86 8.32 -4.64
N GLN A 791 1.76 8.99 -3.91
CA GLN A 791 2.65 10.00 -4.47
C GLN A 791 3.57 9.43 -5.58
N SER A 792 4.11 8.23 -5.37
CA SER A 792 4.94 7.52 -6.36
C SER A 792 4.14 7.17 -7.60
N PHE A 793 2.92 6.64 -7.43
CA PHE A 793 2.03 6.29 -8.53
C PHE A 793 1.66 7.50 -9.39
N VAL A 794 1.25 8.61 -8.76
CA VAL A 794 0.92 9.84 -9.50
C VAL A 794 2.14 10.42 -10.21
N CYS A 795 3.32 10.44 -9.57
CA CYS A 795 4.55 10.90 -10.20
C CYS A 795 4.93 10.03 -11.42
N ALA A 796 4.80 8.71 -11.30
CA ALA A 796 5.03 7.74 -12.36
C ALA A 796 4.05 7.87 -13.53
N MET A 797 2.75 8.02 -13.24
CA MET A 797 1.71 8.24 -14.26
C MET A 797 1.92 9.55 -15.01
N VAL A 798 2.23 10.65 -14.31
CA VAL A 798 2.51 11.95 -14.95
C VAL A 798 3.74 11.85 -15.87
N ALA A 799 4.77 11.12 -15.46
CA ALA A 799 5.97 10.93 -16.28
C ALA A 799 5.69 10.08 -17.54
N ALA A 800 4.95 8.98 -17.41
CA ALA A 800 4.55 8.14 -18.54
C ALA A 800 3.63 8.89 -19.52
N VAL A 801 2.60 9.60 -19.03
CA VAL A 801 1.72 10.42 -19.87
C VAL A 801 2.50 11.54 -20.58
N THR A 802 3.50 12.12 -19.92
CA THR A 802 4.37 13.12 -20.55
C THR A 802 5.20 12.50 -21.68
N LEU A 803 5.80 11.32 -21.46
CA LEU A 803 6.53 10.59 -22.50
C LEU A 803 5.61 10.24 -23.68
N GLN A 804 4.38 9.79 -23.41
CA GLN A 804 3.37 9.51 -24.42
C GLN A 804 2.97 10.77 -25.22
N ALA A 805 2.86 11.92 -24.56
CA ALA A 805 2.52 13.19 -25.21
C ALA A 805 3.64 13.70 -26.14
N PHE A 806 4.92 13.44 -25.81
CA PHE A 806 6.04 13.67 -26.72
C PHE A 806 6.11 12.64 -27.86
N ASN A 807 5.60 11.42 -27.64
CA ASN A 807 5.54 10.31 -28.60
C ASN A 807 6.86 10.14 -29.38
N PRO A 808 8.00 9.87 -28.70
CA PRO A 808 9.33 9.93 -29.31
C PRO A 808 9.49 9.00 -30.51
N PHE A 809 8.75 7.88 -30.55
CA PHE A 809 8.78 6.89 -31.64
C PHE A 809 7.68 7.08 -32.70
N ARG A 810 6.74 8.02 -32.52
CA ARG A 810 5.52 8.20 -33.32
C ARG A 810 4.56 7.00 -33.40
N THR A 811 4.83 5.91 -32.68
CA THR A 811 3.99 4.69 -32.64
C THR A 811 2.81 4.78 -31.67
N GLY A 812 2.78 5.78 -30.77
CA GLY A 812 1.79 5.89 -29.69
C GLY A 812 2.03 4.94 -28.51
N LYS A 813 3.01 4.01 -28.62
CA LYS A 813 3.50 3.15 -27.53
C LYS A 813 4.41 3.95 -26.59
N LEU A 814 4.44 3.56 -25.31
CA LEU A 814 5.29 4.22 -24.30
C LEU A 814 6.76 3.90 -24.47
N VAL A 815 7.07 2.65 -24.85
CA VAL A 815 8.44 2.17 -25.13
C VAL A 815 8.46 1.31 -26.38
N LEU A 816 9.61 1.27 -27.05
CA LEU A 816 9.79 0.60 -28.35
C LEU A 816 9.45 -0.90 -28.32
N TYR A 817 9.85 -1.61 -27.25
CA TYR A 817 9.70 -3.06 -27.10
C TYR A 817 8.37 -3.50 -26.46
N GLN A 818 7.37 -2.63 -26.40
CA GLN A 818 6.01 -2.99 -25.98
C GLN A 818 5.33 -3.83 -27.07
N VAL A 819 4.91 -5.04 -26.72
CA VAL A 819 4.32 -6.06 -27.63
C VAL A 819 2.99 -6.55 -27.05
N THR A 820 2.16 -7.22 -27.84
CA THR A 820 0.85 -7.73 -27.41
C THR A 820 0.65 -9.15 -27.91
N TYR A 821 0.30 -10.07 -27.01
CA TYR A 821 0.02 -11.47 -27.36
C TYR A 821 -1.47 -11.76 -27.24
N HIS A 822 -2.00 -12.50 -28.21
CA HIS A 822 -3.40 -12.94 -28.23
C HIS A 822 -3.56 -14.43 -27.91
N SER A 823 -2.53 -15.23 -28.13
CA SER A 823 -2.51 -16.68 -27.84
C SER A 823 -2.30 -16.97 -26.35
N GLY A 824 -2.96 -18.03 -25.86
CA GLY A 824 -2.69 -18.61 -24.54
C GLY A 824 -1.41 -19.46 -24.51
N TRP A 825 -1.07 -19.96 -23.32
CA TRP A 825 0.01 -20.93 -23.10
C TRP A 825 -0.58 -22.28 -22.65
N HIS A 826 0.18 -23.36 -22.85
CA HIS A 826 -0.25 -24.73 -22.56
C HIS A 826 0.50 -25.33 -21.36
N ASP A 827 -0.14 -26.23 -20.60
CA ASP A 827 0.43 -26.81 -19.36
C ASP A 827 1.82 -27.43 -19.54
N PHE A 828 2.11 -28.01 -20.71
CA PHE A 828 3.41 -28.61 -20.99
C PHE A 828 4.56 -27.58 -21.06
N GLU A 829 4.25 -26.31 -21.36
CA GLU A 829 5.23 -25.23 -21.50
C GLU A 829 5.81 -24.79 -20.15
N ILE A 830 5.18 -25.16 -19.02
CA ILE A 830 5.73 -24.95 -17.68
C ILE A 830 7.13 -25.57 -17.54
N ALA A 831 7.40 -26.71 -18.17
CA ALA A 831 8.71 -27.39 -18.09
C ALA A 831 9.84 -26.56 -18.75
N PRO A 832 9.74 -26.12 -20.03
CA PRO A 832 10.75 -25.23 -20.59
C PRO A 832 10.74 -23.82 -19.96
N PHE A 833 9.62 -23.30 -19.45
CA PHE A 833 9.62 -22.05 -18.66
C PHE A 833 10.42 -22.18 -17.35
N ALA A 834 10.33 -23.32 -16.66
CA ALA A 834 11.17 -23.61 -15.50
C ALA A 834 12.66 -23.72 -15.89
N LEU A 835 12.98 -24.30 -17.05
CA LEU A 835 14.35 -24.32 -17.58
C LEU A 835 14.89 -22.91 -17.88
N LEU A 836 14.07 -22.01 -18.42
CA LEU A 836 14.44 -20.59 -18.59
C LEU A 836 14.75 -19.94 -17.23
N GLY A 837 13.95 -20.25 -16.20
CA GLY A 837 14.23 -19.86 -14.81
C GLY A 837 15.60 -20.34 -14.32
N ILE A 838 15.94 -21.61 -14.55
CA ILE A 838 17.24 -22.19 -14.20
C ILE A 838 18.38 -21.42 -14.89
N LEU A 839 18.28 -21.24 -16.21
CA LEU A 839 19.30 -20.55 -17.00
C LEU A 839 19.46 -19.07 -16.59
N GLY A 840 18.37 -18.38 -16.28
CA GLY A 840 18.40 -17.01 -15.77
C GLY A 840 19.09 -16.87 -14.41
N GLY A 841 18.87 -17.83 -13.51
CA GLY A 841 19.54 -17.87 -12.20
C GLY A 841 21.03 -18.15 -12.32
N LEU A 842 21.42 -19.10 -13.18
CA LEU A 842 22.81 -19.40 -13.50
C LEU A 842 23.52 -18.20 -14.14
N TYR A 843 22.92 -17.59 -15.17
CA TYR A 843 23.38 -16.35 -15.79
C TYR A 843 23.64 -15.28 -14.74
N GLY A 844 22.64 -15.01 -13.89
CA GLY A 844 22.69 -13.96 -12.89
C GLY A 844 23.76 -14.15 -11.82
N GLY A 845 23.84 -15.36 -11.24
CA GLY A 845 24.84 -15.70 -10.23
C GLY A 845 26.27 -15.64 -10.77
N LEU A 846 26.51 -16.13 -11.99
CA LEU A 846 27.81 -16.06 -12.66
C LEU A 846 28.16 -14.63 -13.09
N PHE A 847 27.20 -13.88 -13.61
CA PHE A 847 27.37 -12.49 -14.04
C PHE A 847 27.88 -11.63 -12.89
N ILE A 848 27.24 -11.73 -11.71
CA ILE A 848 27.65 -10.97 -10.51
C ILE A 848 29.09 -11.34 -10.10
N LYS A 849 29.43 -12.65 -10.03
CA LYS A 849 30.79 -13.09 -9.67
C LYS A 849 31.85 -12.61 -10.66
N VAL A 850 31.59 -12.72 -11.97
CA VAL A 850 32.52 -12.26 -13.02
C VAL A 850 32.66 -10.73 -12.97
N ASN A 851 31.56 -9.99 -12.86
CA ASN A 851 31.59 -8.53 -12.78
C ASN A 851 32.33 -8.01 -11.54
N MET A 852 32.09 -8.60 -10.37
CA MET A 852 32.81 -8.25 -9.13
C MET A 852 34.31 -8.57 -9.23
N LYS A 853 34.68 -9.73 -9.78
CA LYS A 853 36.10 -10.08 -9.99
C LYS A 853 36.79 -9.13 -10.98
N ILE A 854 36.10 -8.67 -12.02
CA ILE A 854 36.61 -7.63 -12.95
C ILE A 854 36.76 -6.29 -12.22
N ALA A 855 35.79 -5.88 -11.39
CA ALA A 855 35.87 -4.64 -10.62
C ALA A 855 37.01 -4.66 -9.58
N GLU A 856 37.21 -5.78 -8.89
CA GLU A 856 38.32 -6.00 -7.96
C GLU A 856 39.68 -6.00 -8.67
N MET A 857 39.77 -6.67 -9.82
CA MET A 857 40.96 -6.64 -10.68
C MET A 857 41.30 -5.20 -11.09
N ARG A 858 40.32 -4.42 -11.56
CA ARG A 858 40.48 -2.98 -11.90
C ARG A 858 41.02 -2.14 -10.73
N ARG A 859 40.64 -2.47 -9.49
CA ARG A 859 41.01 -1.72 -8.28
C ARG A 859 42.38 -2.14 -7.72
N SER A 860 42.72 -3.43 -7.79
CA SER A 860 43.96 -3.99 -7.24
C SER A 860 45.13 -3.92 -8.23
N HIS A 861 44.86 -4.20 -9.51
CA HIS A 861 45.83 -4.27 -10.58
C HIS A 861 45.34 -3.42 -11.77
N PRO A 862 45.65 -2.11 -11.81
CA PRO A 862 45.26 -1.26 -12.93
C PRO A 862 46.04 -1.66 -14.20
N ILE A 863 45.46 -2.61 -14.97
CA ILE A 863 46.01 -3.16 -16.21
C ILE A 863 46.34 -2.06 -17.23
N ILE A 864 45.59 -0.96 -17.19
CA ILE A 864 45.66 0.16 -18.13
C ILE A 864 45.84 1.46 -17.36
N LYS A 865 46.81 2.29 -17.78
CA LYS A 865 47.04 3.63 -17.20
C LYS A 865 45.97 4.62 -17.68
N GLY A 866 44.88 4.70 -16.91
CA GLY A 866 43.88 5.77 -17.01
C GLY A 866 42.51 5.31 -17.53
N PRO A 867 41.39 5.83 -16.97
CA PRO A 867 40.05 5.28 -17.20
C PRO A 867 39.50 5.51 -18.61
N VAL A 868 39.90 6.59 -19.28
CA VAL A 868 39.46 6.88 -20.66
C VAL A 868 40.07 5.87 -21.64
N LEU A 869 41.33 5.48 -21.43
CA LEU A 869 42.02 4.48 -22.27
C LEU A 869 41.40 3.08 -22.10
N GLU A 870 40.92 2.76 -20.89
CA GLU A 870 40.15 1.53 -20.67
C GLU A 870 38.82 1.54 -21.46
N VAL A 871 38.08 2.65 -21.42
CA VAL A 871 36.85 2.79 -22.22
C VAL A 871 37.15 2.62 -23.72
N VAL A 872 38.21 3.24 -24.23
CA VAL A 872 38.65 3.06 -25.64
C VAL A 872 38.88 1.58 -25.98
N ILE A 873 39.60 0.85 -25.13
CA ILE A 873 39.94 -0.56 -25.38
C ILE A 873 38.69 -1.45 -25.34
N VAL A 874 37.81 -1.27 -24.34
CA VAL A 874 36.57 -2.06 -24.26
C VAL A 874 35.61 -1.73 -25.40
N THR A 875 35.49 -0.45 -25.79
CA THR A 875 34.67 -0.05 -26.95
C THR A 875 35.24 -0.56 -28.26
N LEU A 876 36.56 -0.55 -28.47
CA LEU A 876 37.20 -1.13 -29.64
C LEU A 876 36.90 -2.64 -29.75
N VAL A 877 37.13 -3.41 -28.68
CA VAL A 877 36.82 -4.86 -28.66
C VAL A 877 35.33 -5.11 -28.90
N THR A 878 34.46 -4.30 -28.28
CA THR A 878 33.00 -4.41 -28.47
C THR A 878 32.60 -4.12 -29.92
N ALA A 879 33.13 -3.07 -30.55
CA ALA A 879 32.81 -2.74 -31.94
C ALA A 879 33.32 -3.78 -32.94
N LEU A 880 34.52 -4.34 -32.70
CA LEU A 880 35.10 -5.43 -33.50
C LEU A 880 34.23 -6.71 -33.47
N ILE A 881 33.60 -7.01 -32.33
CA ILE A 881 32.73 -8.19 -32.15
C ILE A 881 31.30 -7.93 -32.63
N ASN A 882 30.76 -6.74 -32.37
CA ASN A 882 29.37 -6.40 -32.68
C ASN A 882 29.10 -6.28 -34.18
N PHE A 883 30.00 -5.68 -34.96
CA PHE A 883 29.71 -5.43 -36.38
C PHE A 883 29.58 -6.70 -37.25
N PRO A 884 30.42 -7.75 -37.11
CA PRO A 884 30.26 -9.00 -37.85
C PRO A 884 28.97 -9.79 -37.52
N ILE A 885 28.44 -9.65 -36.29
CA ILE A 885 27.33 -10.46 -35.79
C ILE A 885 26.03 -9.66 -35.88
N LYS A 886 25.11 -10.09 -36.78
CA LYS A 886 23.86 -9.35 -37.07
C LYS A 886 23.07 -8.92 -35.83
N PHE A 887 22.82 -9.83 -34.88
CA PHE A 887 22.09 -9.52 -33.64
C PHE A 887 22.80 -8.50 -32.75
N MET A 888 24.14 -8.50 -32.73
CA MET A 888 24.94 -7.62 -31.87
C MET A 888 25.23 -6.26 -32.52
N ARG A 889 24.93 -6.10 -33.82
CA ARG A 889 25.02 -4.83 -34.55
C ARG A 889 23.87 -3.87 -34.22
N ALA A 890 22.69 -4.40 -33.97
CA ALA A 890 21.48 -3.63 -33.61
C ALA A 890 21.61 -2.99 -32.21
N GLN A 891 20.84 -1.93 -31.95
CA GLN A 891 20.80 -1.33 -30.61
C GLN A 891 20.07 -2.26 -29.63
N ALA A 892 20.49 -2.32 -28.36
CA ALA A 892 19.91 -3.25 -27.39
C ALA A 892 18.38 -3.12 -27.22
N SER A 893 17.82 -1.92 -27.35
CA SER A 893 16.37 -1.66 -27.29
C SER A 893 15.61 -2.19 -28.52
N GLU A 894 16.21 -2.06 -29.70
CA GLU A 894 15.70 -2.59 -30.98
C GLU A 894 15.80 -4.11 -31.01
N LEU A 895 16.93 -4.67 -30.56
CA LEU A 895 17.16 -6.11 -30.44
C LEU A 895 16.11 -6.77 -29.52
N VAL A 896 15.82 -6.18 -28.35
CA VAL A 896 14.79 -6.70 -27.44
C VAL A 896 13.40 -6.64 -28.07
N TYR A 897 13.04 -5.55 -28.76
CA TYR A 897 11.77 -5.46 -29.50
C TYR A 897 11.63 -6.59 -30.53
N ILE A 898 12.64 -6.79 -31.38
CA ILE A 898 12.58 -7.80 -32.44
C ILE A 898 12.59 -9.24 -31.87
N LEU A 899 13.25 -9.47 -30.73
CA LEU A 899 13.24 -10.77 -30.05
C LEU A 899 11.89 -11.08 -29.37
N PHE A 900 11.11 -10.07 -29.00
CA PHE A 900 9.77 -10.25 -28.44
C PHE A 900 8.70 -10.40 -29.54
N ALA A 901 8.76 -9.57 -30.58
CA ALA A 901 7.73 -9.52 -31.63
C ALA A 901 7.48 -10.87 -32.35
N GLU A 902 6.22 -11.09 -32.73
CA GLU A 902 5.81 -12.24 -33.53
C GLU A 902 6.15 -12.02 -35.02
N CYS A 903 6.35 -13.12 -35.76
CA CYS A 903 6.68 -13.03 -37.18
C CYS A 903 5.56 -12.45 -38.06
N ALA A 904 4.32 -12.38 -37.56
CA ALA A 904 3.21 -11.70 -38.22
C ALA A 904 3.29 -10.16 -38.11
N ASP A 905 3.94 -9.64 -37.06
CA ASP A 905 4.07 -8.20 -36.81
C ASP A 905 5.30 -7.58 -37.50
N LEU A 906 6.26 -8.40 -37.97
CA LEU A 906 7.45 -7.92 -38.67
C LEU A 906 7.13 -7.66 -40.15
N THR A 907 7.28 -6.40 -40.59
CA THR A 907 7.16 -6.02 -42.00
C THR A 907 8.37 -6.42 -42.86
N ASP A 908 9.56 -6.57 -42.26
CA ASP A 908 10.76 -7.08 -42.93
C ASP A 908 11.63 -7.89 -41.94
N ASP A 909 11.96 -9.14 -42.29
CA ASP A 909 12.80 -10.04 -41.49
C ASP A 909 14.30 -9.76 -41.71
N THR A 910 14.71 -8.55 -41.30
CA THR A 910 16.08 -8.03 -41.44
C THR A 910 17.14 -8.91 -40.78
N LEU A 911 16.77 -9.63 -39.71
CA LEU A 911 17.65 -10.49 -38.93
C LEU A 911 17.61 -11.97 -39.33
N GLY A 912 16.56 -12.43 -40.03
CA GLY A 912 16.41 -13.82 -40.49
C GLY A 912 15.77 -14.75 -39.45
N LEU A 913 14.96 -14.22 -38.53
CA LEU A 913 14.32 -14.92 -37.42
C LEU A 913 13.10 -15.75 -37.81
N CYS A 914 12.49 -15.48 -38.97
CA CYS A 914 11.20 -16.03 -39.39
C CYS A 914 11.32 -17.05 -40.53
N LYS A 915 12.52 -17.62 -40.74
CA LYS A 915 12.84 -18.51 -41.88
C LYS A 915 12.78 -20.00 -41.50
N SER A 916 11.65 -20.64 -41.80
CA SER A 916 11.38 -22.04 -41.45
C SER A 916 12.40 -23.07 -41.99
N GLY A 917 12.50 -24.21 -41.32
CA GLY A 917 13.25 -25.39 -41.78
C GLY A 917 14.73 -25.39 -41.37
N LYS A 918 15.62 -25.93 -42.22
CA LYS A 918 17.07 -26.05 -41.94
C LYS A 918 17.79 -24.72 -41.64
N ALA A 919 17.17 -23.58 -41.97
CA ALA A 919 17.67 -22.25 -41.62
C ALA A 919 17.63 -22.00 -40.10
N ASN A 920 16.63 -22.52 -39.37
CA ASN A 920 16.47 -22.32 -37.93
C ASN A 920 17.70 -22.80 -37.13
N THR A 921 18.35 -23.92 -37.50
CA THR A 921 19.52 -24.42 -36.77
C THR A 921 20.70 -23.43 -36.79
N GLY A 922 20.90 -22.73 -37.91
CA GLY A 922 21.92 -21.68 -38.02
C GLY A 922 21.56 -20.44 -37.19
N VAL A 923 20.28 -20.05 -37.17
CA VAL A 923 19.76 -18.92 -36.38
C VAL A 923 19.88 -19.20 -34.88
N ILE A 924 19.46 -20.39 -34.42
CA ILE A 924 19.56 -20.83 -33.01
C ILE A 924 21.02 -20.79 -32.53
N ALA A 925 21.96 -21.32 -33.33
CA ALA A 925 23.39 -21.26 -32.98
C ALA A 925 23.90 -19.82 -32.86
N LEU A 926 23.48 -18.92 -33.77
CA LEU A 926 23.90 -17.52 -33.78
C LEU A 926 23.27 -16.73 -32.61
N LEU A 927 22.04 -17.06 -32.20
CA LEU A 927 21.40 -16.53 -30.98
C LEU A 927 22.16 -16.93 -29.71
N LEU A 928 22.51 -18.22 -29.57
CA LEU A 928 23.25 -18.72 -28.39
C LEU A 928 24.68 -18.15 -28.32
N ILE A 929 25.38 -18.02 -29.45
CA ILE A 929 26.68 -17.35 -29.51
C ILE A 929 26.55 -15.87 -29.14
N SER A 930 25.51 -15.18 -29.62
CA SER A 930 25.25 -13.77 -29.27
C SER A 930 24.93 -13.60 -27.78
N ALA A 931 24.19 -14.53 -27.17
CA ALA A 931 23.91 -14.52 -25.73
C ALA A 931 25.19 -14.69 -24.90
N LEU A 932 26.07 -15.62 -25.29
CA LEU A 932 27.34 -15.88 -24.61
C LEU A 932 28.31 -14.68 -24.73
N LEU A 933 28.45 -14.10 -25.93
CA LEU A 933 29.28 -12.91 -26.13
C LEU A 933 28.69 -11.69 -25.41
N GLY A 934 27.37 -11.51 -25.45
CA GLY A 934 26.65 -10.46 -24.73
C GLY A 934 26.87 -10.53 -23.22
N PHE A 935 26.86 -11.74 -22.62
CA PHE A 935 27.22 -11.95 -21.20
C PHE A 935 28.61 -11.40 -20.86
N PHE A 936 29.64 -11.75 -21.65
CA PHE A 936 31.00 -11.26 -21.40
C PHE A 936 31.12 -9.75 -21.64
N LEU A 937 30.59 -9.22 -22.74
CA LEU A 937 30.66 -7.79 -23.05
C LEU A 937 29.94 -6.93 -22.01
N ALA A 938 28.75 -7.34 -21.55
CA ALA A 938 28.05 -6.69 -20.46
C ALA A 938 28.85 -6.75 -19.14
N SER A 939 29.49 -7.89 -18.84
CA SER A 939 30.30 -8.08 -17.62
C SER A 939 31.52 -7.14 -17.55
N PHE A 940 32.17 -6.87 -18.70
CA PHE A 940 33.28 -5.91 -18.78
C PHE A 940 32.80 -4.45 -18.86
N THR A 941 31.72 -4.18 -19.58
CA THR A 941 31.16 -2.83 -19.78
C THR A 941 30.65 -2.24 -18.47
N PHE A 942 29.92 -3.04 -17.67
CA PHE A 942 29.41 -2.61 -16.39
C PHE A 942 30.57 -2.47 -15.38
N GLY A 943 30.92 -1.23 -15.03
CA GLY A 943 32.11 -0.92 -14.22
C GLY A 943 33.02 0.16 -14.83
N LEU A 944 32.88 0.45 -16.12
CA LEU A 944 33.56 1.57 -16.78
C LEU A 944 33.14 2.94 -16.25
N GLN A 945 33.99 3.97 -16.42
CA GLN A 945 33.70 5.36 -16.03
C GLN A 945 32.84 6.10 -17.07
N ILE A 946 31.64 5.57 -17.31
CA ILE A 946 30.59 6.13 -18.19
C ILE A 946 29.21 5.90 -17.54
N PRO A 947 28.14 6.63 -17.93
CA PRO A 947 26.79 6.34 -17.48
C PRO A 947 26.30 5.04 -18.13
N ALA A 948 25.89 4.05 -17.33
CA ALA A 948 25.54 2.71 -17.83
C ALA A 948 24.55 1.99 -16.90
N GLY A 949 23.47 1.46 -17.45
CA GLY A 949 22.53 0.56 -16.79
C GLY A 949 22.70 -0.90 -17.22
N ILE A 950 22.40 -1.84 -16.31
CA ILE A 950 22.57 -3.29 -16.53
C ILE A 950 21.25 -4.04 -16.84
N ILE A 951 20.11 -3.38 -16.69
CA ILE A 951 18.79 -4.00 -16.87
C ILE A 951 18.60 -4.47 -18.33
N LEU A 952 18.69 -3.55 -19.29
CA LEU A 952 18.44 -3.85 -20.70
C LEU A 952 19.44 -4.88 -21.30
N PRO A 953 20.76 -4.84 -21.03
CA PRO A 953 21.67 -5.91 -21.43
C PRO A 953 21.28 -7.30 -20.87
N SER A 954 20.83 -7.36 -19.62
CA SER A 954 20.40 -8.62 -19.00
C SER A 954 19.11 -9.15 -19.62
N MET A 955 18.14 -8.26 -19.91
CA MET A 955 16.95 -8.60 -20.69
C MET A 955 17.30 -9.08 -22.09
N ALA A 956 18.27 -8.45 -22.77
CA ALA A 956 18.70 -8.85 -24.11
C ALA A 956 19.36 -10.24 -24.14
N VAL A 957 20.28 -10.54 -23.21
CA VAL A 957 20.85 -11.90 -23.08
C VAL A 957 19.76 -12.92 -22.77
N GLY A 958 18.83 -12.56 -21.87
CA GLY A 958 17.65 -13.37 -21.55
C GLY A 958 16.75 -13.66 -22.75
N ALA A 959 16.44 -12.63 -23.54
CA ALA A 959 15.63 -12.75 -24.75
C ALA A 959 16.32 -13.59 -25.84
N LEU A 960 17.65 -13.49 -25.98
CA LEU A 960 18.41 -14.29 -26.95
C LEU A 960 18.34 -15.79 -26.65
N TYR A 961 18.60 -16.22 -25.41
CA TYR A 961 18.46 -17.64 -25.05
C TYR A 961 16.99 -18.08 -24.96
N GLY A 962 16.09 -17.18 -24.55
CA GLY A 962 14.65 -17.43 -24.51
C GLY A 962 14.07 -17.71 -25.90
N ARG A 963 14.33 -16.83 -26.88
CA ARG A 963 13.93 -17.02 -28.28
C ARG A 963 14.56 -18.28 -28.87
N ALA A 964 15.82 -18.59 -28.54
CA ALA A 964 16.48 -19.82 -28.98
C ALA A 964 15.77 -21.08 -28.45
N ILE A 965 15.35 -21.10 -27.18
CA ILE A 965 14.59 -22.22 -26.61
C ILE A 965 13.19 -22.31 -27.20
N GLY A 966 12.49 -21.19 -27.40
CA GLY A 966 11.20 -21.15 -28.09
C GLY A 966 11.27 -21.75 -29.50
N LEU A 967 12.27 -21.37 -30.30
CA LEU A 967 12.53 -21.94 -31.63
C LEU A 967 12.88 -23.44 -31.59
N ILE A 968 13.55 -23.92 -30.54
CA ILE A 968 13.83 -25.36 -30.35
C ILE A 968 12.53 -26.13 -30.07
N VAL A 969 11.64 -25.60 -29.23
CA VAL A 969 10.34 -26.23 -28.91
C VAL A 969 9.42 -26.21 -30.14
N GLU A 970 9.37 -25.12 -30.89
CA GLU A 970 8.65 -25.01 -32.18
C GLU A 970 9.15 -26.04 -33.19
N VAL A 971 10.46 -26.14 -33.41
CA VAL A 971 11.06 -27.14 -34.32
C VAL A 971 10.80 -28.58 -33.84
N TRP A 972 10.72 -28.81 -32.53
CA TRP A 972 10.42 -30.13 -31.97
C TRP A 972 8.96 -30.53 -32.16
N GLN A 973 8.03 -29.59 -31.96
CA GLN A 973 6.60 -29.77 -32.22
C GLN A 973 6.34 -30.02 -33.71
N ALA A 974 6.96 -29.24 -34.60
CA ALA A 974 6.84 -29.41 -36.05
C ALA A 974 7.43 -30.74 -36.57
N ALA A 975 8.38 -31.33 -35.84
CA ALA A 975 8.97 -32.63 -36.19
C ALA A 975 8.17 -33.83 -35.68
N TYR A 976 7.42 -33.69 -34.59
CA TYR A 976 6.65 -34.76 -33.95
C TYR A 976 5.25 -34.30 -33.48
N PRO A 977 4.36 -33.89 -34.40
CA PRO A 977 3.06 -33.32 -34.04
C PRO A 977 2.15 -34.29 -33.28
N ASP A 978 2.19 -35.60 -33.59
CA ASP A 978 1.37 -36.63 -32.93
C ASP A 978 1.87 -37.07 -31.54
N PHE A 979 2.89 -36.40 -30.98
CA PHE A 979 3.44 -36.76 -29.68
C PHE A 979 2.47 -36.38 -28.55
N VAL A 980 2.31 -37.25 -27.55
CA VAL A 980 1.31 -37.13 -26.46
C VAL A 980 1.32 -35.76 -25.76
N LEU A 981 2.51 -35.13 -25.65
CA LEU A 981 2.70 -33.83 -25.02
C LEU A 981 2.11 -32.65 -25.80
N PHE A 982 1.92 -32.81 -27.12
CA PHE A 982 1.35 -31.80 -28.03
C PHE A 982 -0.12 -32.09 -28.39
N ALA A 983 -0.74 -33.12 -27.82
CA ALA A 983 -2.14 -33.48 -28.09
C ALA A 983 -3.16 -32.41 -27.62
N SER A 984 -2.71 -31.43 -26.82
CA SER A 984 -3.50 -30.26 -26.41
C SER A 984 -3.44 -29.08 -27.40
N CYS A 985 -2.61 -29.16 -28.45
CA CYS A 985 -2.50 -28.13 -29.47
C CYS A 985 -3.71 -28.14 -30.43
N GLU A 986 -4.28 -26.97 -30.73
CA GLU A 986 -5.31 -26.83 -31.77
C GLU A 986 -4.66 -26.81 -33.18
N PRO A 987 -5.28 -27.41 -34.21
CA PRO A 987 -4.65 -27.58 -35.52
C PRO A 987 -4.52 -26.30 -36.37
N ASP A 988 -5.36 -25.29 -36.11
CA ASP A 988 -5.42 -24.04 -36.90
C ASP A 988 -4.72 -22.85 -36.22
N ILE A 989 -4.13 -23.04 -35.03
CA ILE A 989 -3.46 -21.99 -34.24
C ILE A 989 -1.99 -22.40 -33.97
N PRO A 990 -0.99 -21.50 -34.11
CA PRO A 990 0.39 -21.83 -33.76
C PRO A 990 0.52 -22.16 -32.27
N CYS A 991 0.75 -23.44 -31.96
CA CYS A 991 0.74 -23.95 -30.58
C CYS A 991 1.87 -23.39 -29.69
N VAL A 992 3.01 -23.01 -30.29
CA VAL A 992 4.19 -22.50 -29.57
C VAL A 992 4.57 -21.16 -30.19
N THR A 993 4.70 -20.12 -29.36
CA THR A 993 5.02 -18.75 -29.78
C THR A 993 6.43 -18.35 -29.28
N PRO A 994 7.49 -18.40 -30.11
CA PRO A 994 8.86 -18.16 -29.63
C PRO A 994 9.11 -16.79 -28.95
N GLY A 995 8.26 -15.78 -29.20
CA GLY A 995 8.31 -14.48 -28.53
C GLY A 995 7.99 -14.53 -27.03
N THR A 996 7.06 -15.40 -26.60
CA THR A 996 6.69 -15.52 -25.18
C THR A 996 7.83 -16.13 -24.35
N TYR A 997 8.53 -17.11 -24.93
CA TYR A 997 9.77 -17.69 -24.38
C TYR A 997 10.89 -16.64 -24.29
N ALA A 998 10.97 -15.71 -25.24
CA ALA A 998 11.94 -14.60 -25.17
C ALA A 998 11.67 -13.66 -23.99
N ILE A 999 10.40 -13.37 -23.67
CA ILE A 999 10.02 -12.54 -22.51
C ILE A 999 10.28 -13.26 -21.20
N ILE A 1000 9.91 -14.54 -21.09
CA ILE A 1000 10.19 -15.35 -19.90
C ILE A 1000 11.71 -15.52 -19.70
N GLY A 1001 12.47 -15.62 -20.79
CA GLY A 1001 13.93 -15.55 -20.80
C GLY A 1001 14.47 -14.19 -20.30
N ALA A 1002 13.95 -13.08 -20.81
CA ALA A 1002 14.34 -11.73 -20.37
C ALA A 1002 14.02 -11.47 -18.88
N ALA A 1003 12.83 -11.90 -18.42
CA ALA A 1003 12.40 -11.78 -17.04
C ALA A 1003 13.27 -12.62 -16.10
N SER A 1004 13.53 -13.88 -16.46
CA SER A 1004 14.37 -14.80 -15.67
C SER A 1004 15.82 -14.31 -15.59
N ALA A 1005 16.44 -13.87 -16.70
CA ALA A 1005 17.78 -13.29 -16.68
C ALA A 1005 17.85 -12.02 -15.82
N LEU A 1006 16.84 -11.15 -15.91
CA LEU A 1006 16.79 -9.91 -15.13
C LEU A 1006 16.62 -10.18 -13.63
N GLY A 1007 15.70 -11.06 -13.23
CA GLY A 1007 15.55 -11.50 -11.83
C GLY A 1007 16.82 -12.16 -11.28
N GLY A 1008 17.53 -12.88 -12.15
CA GLY A 1008 18.85 -13.44 -11.88
C GLY A 1008 19.93 -12.36 -11.67
N ALA A 1009 19.87 -11.22 -12.35
CA ALA A 1009 20.84 -10.14 -12.15
C ALA A 1009 20.50 -9.26 -10.92
N THR A 1010 19.23 -8.91 -10.73
CA THR A 1010 18.81 -7.89 -9.77
C THR A 1010 18.28 -8.42 -8.43
N ARG A 1011 17.90 -9.71 -8.36
CA ARG A 1011 17.16 -10.31 -7.23
C ARG A 1011 15.79 -9.68 -6.93
N MET A 1012 15.18 -9.13 -7.96
CA MET A 1012 13.80 -8.62 -7.91
C MET A 1012 12.83 -9.69 -8.44
N THR A 1013 11.61 -9.74 -7.91
CA THR A 1013 10.57 -10.69 -8.29
C THR A 1013 9.30 -9.97 -8.73
N VAL A 1014 8.51 -9.45 -7.78
CA VAL A 1014 7.17 -8.91 -8.03
C VAL A 1014 7.20 -7.75 -9.02
N SER A 1015 8.16 -6.83 -8.86
CA SER A 1015 8.32 -5.69 -9.77
C SER A 1015 8.60 -6.13 -11.21
N ILE A 1016 9.43 -7.17 -11.43
CA ILE A 1016 9.74 -7.66 -12.78
C ILE A 1016 8.51 -8.30 -13.40
N VAL A 1017 7.77 -9.12 -12.65
CA VAL A 1017 6.53 -9.75 -13.16
C VAL A 1017 5.54 -8.68 -13.61
N VAL A 1018 5.35 -7.61 -12.83
CA VAL A 1018 4.44 -6.51 -13.19
C VAL A 1018 4.97 -5.67 -14.36
N ILE A 1019 6.28 -5.39 -14.43
CA ILE A 1019 6.88 -4.69 -15.59
C ILE A 1019 6.64 -5.51 -16.88
N MET A 1020 6.90 -6.82 -16.85
CA MET A 1020 6.71 -7.68 -18.03
C MET A 1020 5.22 -7.83 -18.39
N PHE A 1021 4.32 -7.82 -17.40
CA PHE A 1021 2.88 -7.78 -17.63
C PHE A 1021 2.43 -6.46 -18.29
N GLU A 1022 2.82 -5.29 -17.76
CA GLU A 1022 2.45 -3.99 -18.35
C GLU A 1022 3.05 -3.81 -19.77
N LEU A 1023 4.23 -4.38 -20.04
CA LEU A 1023 4.87 -4.41 -21.36
C LEU A 1023 4.16 -5.31 -22.39
N THR A 1024 3.44 -6.33 -21.95
CA THR A 1024 2.82 -7.36 -22.82
C THR A 1024 1.30 -7.25 -22.92
N GLY A 1025 0.66 -6.58 -21.95
CA GLY A 1025 -0.80 -6.50 -21.82
C GLY A 1025 -1.50 -7.83 -21.48
N ALA A 1026 -0.76 -8.94 -21.39
CA ALA A 1026 -1.33 -10.29 -21.35
C ALA A 1026 -1.29 -10.88 -19.92
N LEU A 1027 -2.42 -10.78 -19.20
CA LEU A 1027 -2.58 -11.32 -17.84
C LEU A 1027 -2.30 -12.83 -17.74
N THR A 1028 -2.51 -13.58 -18.81
CA THR A 1028 -2.33 -15.04 -18.86
C THR A 1028 -0.90 -15.49 -18.55
N TYR A 1029 0.12 -14.72 -18.99
CA TYR A 1029 1.53 -15.08 -18.83
C TYR A 1029 2.13 -14.72 -17.46
N VAL A 1030 1.37 -14.04 -16.59
CA VAL A 1030 1.83 -13.62 -15.24
C VAL A 1030 2.30 -14.82 -14.41
N LEU A 1031 1.57 -15.94 -14.44
CA LEU A 1031 1.91 -17.14 -13.68
C LEU A 1031 3.21 -17.81 -14.19
N PRO A 1032 3.37 -18.13 -15.50
CA PRO A 1032 4.65 -18.58 -16.07
C PRO A 1032 5.85 -17.67 -15.75
N ILE A 1033 5.70 -16.35 -15.92
CA ILE A 1033 6.76 -15.38 -15.63
C ILE A 1033 7.13 -15.43 -14.15
N MET A 1034 6.15 -15.47 -13.24
CA MET A 1034 6.40 -15.57 -11.80
C MET A 1034 7.14 -16.85 -11.42
N ILE A 1035 6.77 -18.01 -11.98
CA ILE A 1035 7.45 -19.29 -11.72
C ILE A 1035 8.92 -19.22 -12.18
N ALA A 1036 9.17 -18.77 -13.42
CA ALA A 1036 10.53 -18.67 -13.96
C ALA A 1036 11.40 -17.67 -13.18
N VAL A 1037 10.84 -16.52 -12.78
CA VAL A 1037 11.55 -15.50 -11.98
C VAL A 1037 11.86 -16.01 -10.56
N MET A 1038 10.96 -16.75 -9.92
CA MET A 1038 11.20 -17.34 -8.59
C MET A 1038 12.29 -18.43 -8.63
N ILE A 1039 12.27 -19.32 -9.63
CA ILE A 1039 13.31 -20.33 -9.85
C ILE A 1039 14.67 -19.65 -10.11
N SER A 1040 14.68 -18.60 -10.94
CA SER A 1040 15.87 -17.79 -11.21
C SER A 1040 16.43 -17.13 -9.93
N LYS A 1041 15.57 -16.56 -9.08
CA LYS A 1041 15.98 -16.03 -7.77
C LYS A 1041 16.67 -17.09 -6.93
N TRP A 1042 16.03 -18.25 -6.71
CA TRP A 1042 16.56 -19.31 -5.84
C TRP A 1042 17.94 -19.82 -6.29
N ILE A 1043 18.09 -20.07 -7.60
CA ILE A 1043 19.36 -20.58 -8.17
C ILE A 1043 20.43 -19.49 -8.17
N GLY A 1044 20.03 -18.25 -8.41
CA GLY A 1044 20.90 -17.10 -8.26
C GLY A 1044 21.40 -16.92 -6.83
N ASP A 1045 20.50 -16.96 -5.84
CA ASP A 1045 20.81 -16.83 -4.40
C ASP A 1045 21.78 -17.94 -3.93
N ALA A 1046 21.61 -19.16 -4.44
CA ALA A 1046 22.52 -20.28 -4.16
C ALA A 1046 23.95 -20.08 -4.70
N ILE A 1047 24.13 -19.28 -5.77
CA ILE A 1047 25.46 -18.95 -6.33
C ILE A 1047 26.03 -17.68 -5.68
N SER A 1048 25.21 -16.64 -5.55
CA SER A 1048 25.56 -15.33 -5.01
C SER A 1048 24.37 -14.78 -4.21
N PRO A 1049 24.48 -14.68 -2.86
CA PRO A 1049 23.37 -14.26 -2.01
C PRO A 1049 23.03 -12.77 -2.09
N ARG A 1050 23.90 -11.96 -2.72
CA ARG A 1050 23.69 -10.53 -2.96
C ARG A 1050 23.31 -10.31 -4.43
N GLY A 1051 22.35 -9.43 -4.69
CA GLY A 1051 22.07 -8.95 -6.04
C GLY A 1051 23.17 -8.02 -6.57
N ILE A 1052 23.13 -7.69 -7.88
CA ILE A 1052 24.17 -6.84 -8.49
C ILE A 1052 24.34 -5.48 -7.79
N TYR A 1053 23.24 -4.82 -7.44
CA TYR A 1053 23.29 -3.50 -6.80
C TYR A 1053 23.83 -3.56 -5.36
N GLU A 1054 23.46 -4.57 -4.57
CA GLU A 1054 24.02 -4.79 -3.22
C GLU A 1054 25.51 -5.12 -3.26
N SER A 1055 25.94 -5.89 -4.25
CA SER A 1055 27.36 -6.23 -4.45
C SER A 1055 28.19 -4.98 -4.72
N TRP A 1056 27.70 -4.05 -5.55
CA TRP A 1056 28.33 -2.75 -5.78
C TRP A 1056 28.30 -1.82 -4.56
N ILE A 1057 27.24 -1.83 -3.74
CA ILE A 1057 27.18 -1.09 -2.46
C ILE A 1057 28.29 -1.57 -1.51
N HIS A 1058 28.48 -2.89 -1.40
CA HIS A 1058 29.52 -3.49 -0.57
C HIS A 1058 30.92 -3.20 -1.12
N PHE A 1059 31.14 -3.35 -2.43
CA PHE A 1059 32.42 -3.07 -3.09
C PHE A 1059 32.88 -1.61 -2.92
N ASN A 1060 31.93 -0.67 -2.95
CA ASN A 1060 32.18 0.76 -2.69
C ASN A 1060 32.38 1.08 -1.20
N GLY A 1061 32.11 0.15 -0.28
CA GLY A 1061 32.28 0.33 1.17
C GLY A 1061 31.23 1.23 1.82
N TYR A 1062 30.02 1.34 1.24
CA TYR A 1062 28.95 2.15 1.82
C TYR A 1062 28.29 1.43 3.03
N PRO A 1063 28.05 2.13 4.16
CA PRO A 1063 27.47 1.54 5.38
C PRO A 1063 25.95 1.36 5.27
N PHE A 1064 25.53 0.47 4.37
CA PHE A 1064 24.15 0.07 4.13
C PHE A 1064 23.82 -1.20 4.92
N LEU A 1065 22.75 -1.15 5.73
CA LEU A 1065 22.20 -2.31 6.40
C LEU A 1065 20.95 -2.74 5.64
N ASP A 1066 20.96 -3.97 5.13
CA ASP A 1066 19.80 -4.56 4.45
C ASP A 1066 18.75 -5.02 5.48
N ASN A 1067 17.47 -4.96 5.11
CA ASN A 1067 16.32 -5.25 5.98
C ASN A 1067 15.65 -6.60 5.64
N ARG A 1068 16.28 -7.43 4.78
CA ARG A 1068 15.78 -8.77 4.44
C ARG A 1068 15.94 -9.73 5.62
N ASP A 1069 14.82 -10.30 6.08
CA ASP A 1069 14.75 -11.23 7.22
C ASP A 1069 15.53 -12.56 6.98
N ASP A 1070 15.87 -12.88 5.73
CA ASP A 1070 16.67 -14.04 5.30
C ASP A 1070 18.04 -14.14 6.01
N ASN A 1071 18.60 -13.01 6.45
CA ASN A 1071 19.90 -12.96 7.16
C ASN A 1071 19.80 -13.25 8.67
N SER A 1072 18.62 -13.56 9.21
CA SER A 1072 18.42 -13.86 10.64
C SER A 1072 19.29 -15.02 11.15
N SER A 1073 19.67 -15.97 10.29
CA SER A 1073 20.59 -17.08 10.59
C SER A 1073 22.08 -16.69 10.68
N LYS A 1074 22.46 -15.49 10.21
CA LYS A 1074 23.84 -14.99 10.18
C LYS A 1074 24.20 -14.04 11.31
N ILE A 1075 23.22 -13.50 12.03
CA ILE A 1075 23.47 -12.54 13.11
C ILE A 1075 23.96 -13.32 14.34
N PRO A 1076 25.16 -13.05 14.89
CA PRO A 1076 25.63 -13.74 16.08
C PRO A 1076 24.70 -13.47 17.28
N ASP A 1077 24.20 -14.53 17.93
CA ASP A 1077 23.44 -14.38 19.18
C ASP A 1077 24.39 -14.19 20.37
N VAL A 1078 24.98 -13.00 20.42
CA VAL A 1078 25.85 -12.52 21.49
C VAL A 1078 25.18 -11.34 22.20
N PRO A 1079 25.42 -11.14 23.51
CA PRO A 1079 24.96 -9.92 24.17
C PRO A 1079 25.72 -8.72 23.61
N ALA A 1080 25.02 -7.60 23.39
CA ALA A 1080 25.58 -6.38 22.81
C ALA A 1080 26.79 -5.84 23.59
N SER A 1081 26.90 -6.17 24.88
CA SER A 1081 28.07 -5.88 25.73
C SER A 1081 29.42 -6.38 25.21
N GLN A 1082 29.44 -7.42 24.35
CA GLN A 1082 30.67 -7.95 23.74
C GLN A 1082 31.07 -7.18 22.47
N VAL A 1083 30.13 -6.45 21.86
CA VAL A 1083 30.28 -5.82 20.54
C VAL A 1083 30.33 -4.29 20.62
N MET A 1084 29.67 -3.69 21.61
CA MET A 1084 29.65 -2.25 21.83
C MET A 1084 31.05 -1.70 22.16
N THR A 1085 31.30 -0.45 21.78
CA THR A 1085 32.45 0.30 22.30
C THR A 1085 32.21 0.55 23.79
N ARG A 1086 33.10 0.03 24.65
CA ARG A 1086 32.98 0.13 26.11
C ARG A 1086 33.30 1.55 26.58
N ILE A 1087 32.71 1.97 27.71
CA ILE A 1087 32.88 3.33 28.26
C ILE A 1087 34.35 3.74 28.49
N GLU A 1088 35.24 2.79 28.78
CA GLU A 1088 36.68 3.03 28.92
C GLU A 1088 37.36 3.53 27.62
N ASP A 1089 36.80 3.21 26.45
CA ASP A 1089 37.27 3.67 25.14
C ASP A 1089 36.47 4.88 24.61
N LEU A 1090 35.49 5.39 25.36
CA LEU A 1090 34.62 6.49 24.94
C LEU A 1090 35.08 7.82 25.52
N MET A 1091 35.28 8.81 24.65
CA MET A 1091 35.35 10.20 25.08
C MET A 1091 33.95 10.70 25.47
N VAL A 1092 33.74 10.88 26.76
CA VAL A 1092 32.52 11.41 27.37
C VAL A 1092 32.70 12.89 27.73
N ILE A 1093 31.62 13.67 27.73
CA ILE A 1093 31.60 15.07 28.19
C ILE A 1093 30.85 15.14 29.52
N THR A 1094 31.38 15.88 30.51
CA THR A 1094 30.68 16.07 31.80
C THR A 1094 29.69 17.22 31.73
N ALA A 1095 28.62 17.17 32.52
CA ALA A 1095 27.54 18.15 32.48
C ALA A 1095 27.96 19.58 32.87
N THR A 1096 29.01 19.68 33.67
CA THR A 1096 29.61 20.94 34.16
C THR A 1096 31.14 20.85 34.13
N GLY A 1097 31.82 21.97 34.41
CA GLY A 1097 33.28 22.04 34.50
C GLY A 1097 34.02 22.33 33.18
N HIS A 1098 33.29 22.66 32.11
CA HIS A 1098 33.87 23.00 30.81
C HIS A 1098 33.71 24.48 30.46
N THR A 1099 34.73 25.04 29.79
CA THR A 1099 34.67 26.37 29.14
C THR A 1099 34.59 26.23 27.62
N ILE A 1100 34.22 27.31 26.93
CA ILE A 1100 34.21 27.36 25.46
C ILE A 1100 35.57 26.94 24.87
N ARG A 1101 36.69 27.41 25.46
CA ARG A 1101 38.05 27.02 25.09
C ARG A 1101 38.31 25.52 25.31
N SER A 1102 37.89 24.97 26.45
CA SER A 1102 38.03 23.54 26.75
C SER A 1102 37.32 22.65 25.73
N LEU A 1103 36.06 22.96 25.41
CA LEU A 1103 35.28 22.19 24.42
C LEU A 1103 35.82 22.35 23.00
N ARG A 1104 36.32 23.53 22.64
CA ARG A 1104 36.99 23.75 21.34
C ARG A 1104 38.31 22.99 21.23
N ALA A 1105 39.08 22.89 22.32
CA ALA A 1105 40.29 22.07 22.37
C ALA A 1105 39.96 20.57 22.21
N LEU A 1106 38.90 20.08 22.88
CA LEU A 1106 38.39 18.71 22.73
C LEU A 1106 37.98 18.41 21.28
N LEU A 1107 37.25 19.33 20.63
CA LEU A 1107 36.87 19.22 19.21
C LEU A 1107 38.06 19.21 18.25
N GLY A 1108 39.18 19.84 18.62
CA GLY A 1108 40.44 19.83 17.85
C GLY A 1108 41.27 18.57 18.10
N ALA A 1109 41.28 18.06 19.33
CA ALA A 1109 42.05 16.88 19.73
C ALA A 1109 41.47 15.56 19.21
N HIS A 1110 40.15 15.48 19.01
CA HIS A 1110 39.49 14.22 18.63
C HIS A 1110 38.65 14.34 17.34
N PRO A 1111 38.76 13.38 16.39
CA PRO A 1111 38.00 13.36 15.14
C PRO A 1111 36.56 12.80 15.28
N PHE A 1112 36.10 12.46 16.49
CA PHE A 1112 34.81 11.80 16.72
C PHE A 1112 33.61 12.66 16.28
N ARG A 1113 32.58 12.00 15.72
CA ARG A 1113 31.38 12.64 15.14
C ARG A 1113 30.30 13.03 16.17
N GLY A 1114 30.52 12.76 17.45
CA GLY A 1114 29.63 13.12 18.55
C GLY A 1114 30.05 12.43 19.85
N PHE A 1115 29.46 12.88 20.96
CA PHE A 1115 29.91 12.58 22.31
C PHE A 1115 28.69 12.35 23.22
N PRO A 1116 28.66 11.26 24.01
CA PRO A 1116 27.70 11.11 25.09
C PRO A 1116 28.01 12.09 26.22
N VAL A 1117 26.97 12.65 26.82
CA VAL A 1117 27.07 13.58 27.94
C VAL A 1117 26.63 12.86 29.22
N ILE A 1118 27.47 12.90 30.23
CA ILE A 1118 27.23 12.30 31.55
C ILE A 1118 27.18 13.38 32.63
N ASP A 1119 26.46 13.12 33.71
CA ASP A 1119 26.39 14.04 34.85
C ASP A 1119 27.76 14.21 35.52
N ASN A 1120 28.24 13.13 36.12
CA ASN A 1120 29.51 13.08 36.86
C ASN A 1120 30.34 11.85 36.45
N PRO A 1121 31.69 11.95 36.42
CA PRO A 1121 32.56 10.85 35.99
C PRO A 1121 32.61 9.67 36.98
N ARG A 1122 32.08 9.82 38.19
CA ARG A 1122 32.00 8.74 39.19
C ARG A 1122 30.79 7.83 38.96
N ASP A 1123 29.62 8.42 38.75
CA ASP A 1123 28.36 7.69 38.60
C ASP A 1123 28.03 7.37 37.13
N ALA A 1124 28.64 8.10 36.19
CA ALA A 1124 28.48 7.95 34.74
C ALA A 1124 27.00 7.91 34.29
N LEU A 1125 26.12 8.63 35.00
CA LEU A 1125 24.70 8.75 34.65
C LEU A 1125 24.57 9.47 33.31
N LEU A 1126 23.91 8.83 32.35
CA LEU A 1126 23.69 9.39 31.01
C LEU A 1126 22.65 10.51 31.06
N LEU A 1127 23.01 11.71 30.55
CA LEU A 1127 22.11 12.84 30.39
C LEU A 1127 21.67 13.08 28.94
N GLY A 1128 22.47 12.64 27.97
CA GLY A 1128 22.16 12.85 26.56
C GLY A 1128 23.32 12.58 25.62
N TYR A 1129 23.19 13.04 24.38
CA TYR A 1129 24.21 12.94 23.33
C TYR A 1129 24.26 14.21 22.49
N ILE A 1130 25.46 14.72 22.19
CA ILE A 1130 25.64 15.89 21.32
C ILE A 1130 26.54 15.55 20.14
N SER A 1131 26.16 15.97 18.93
CA SER A 1131 27.00 15.73 17.76
C SER A 1131 28.12 16.76 17.62
N ARG A 1132 29.20 16.38 16.91
CA ARG A 1132 30.37 17.26 16.70
C ARG A 1132 29.97 18.57 15.98
N THR A 1133 29.04 18.49 15.02
CA THR A 1133 28.59 19.64 14.23
C THR A 1133 27.74 20.60 15.04
N GLU A 1134 26.84 20.08 15.87
CA GLU A 1134 26.04 20.87 16.82
C GLU A 1134 26.93 21.59 17.84
N LEU A 1135 27.86 20.86 18.48
CA LEU A 1135 28.77 21.44 19.46
C LEU A 1135 29.68 22.51 18.81
N ALA A 1136 30.26 22.22 17.64
CA ALA A 1136 31.09 23.19 16.91
C ALA A 1136 30.30 24.46 16.55
N PHE A 1137 29.07 24.31 16.03
CA PHE A 1137 28.22 25.43 15.64
C PHE A 1137 27.76 26.26 16.85
N ALA A 1138 27.36 25.61 17.95
CA ALA A 1138 26.95 26.29 19.17
C ALA A 1138 28.09 27.14 19.75
N LEU A 1139 29.32 26.61 19.76
CA LEU A 1139 30.51 27.32 20.22
C LEU A 1139 30.91 28.45 19.27
N SER A 1140 30.84 28.25 17.94
CA SER A 1140 31.11 29.34 17.00
C SER A 1140 30.06 30.45 17.07
N SER A 1141 28.77 30.10 17.24
CA SER A 1141 27.65 31.05 17.39
C SER A 1141 27.70 31.85 18.69
N ALA A 1142 28.28 31.28 19.75
CA ALA A 1142 28.54 31.97 21.01
C ALA A 1142 29.67 33.02 20.90
N LEU A 1143 30.70 32.72 20.10
CA LEU A 1143 31.86 33.58 19.86
C LEU A 1143 31.62 34.65 18.80
N SER A 1144 30.79 34.38 17.78
CA SER A 1144 30.44 35.37 16.76
C SER A 1144 29.57 36.49 17.34
N ASN A 1145 29.53 37.63 16.64
CA ASN A 1145 28.43 38.58 16.85
C ASN A 1145 27.12 37.81 16.69
N PRO A 1146 26.22 37.91 17.68
CA PRO A 1146 26.02 39.10 18.53
C PRO A 1146 26.20 38.86 20.03
N ARG A 1147 26.46 37.61 20.46
CA ARG A 1147 26.71 37.29 21.87
C ARG A 1147 28.15 37.56 22.26
N ASN A 1148 29.10 37.35 21.34
CA ASN A 1148 30.51 37.71 21.49
C ASN A 1148 31.10 37.33 22.86
N LEU A 1149 30.80 36.12 23.33
CA LEU A 1149 31.18 35.62 24.64
C LEU A 1149 32.69 35.38 24.71
N ALA A 1150 33.28 35.50 25.90
CA ALA A 1150 34.70 35.23 26.10
C ALA A 1150 35.00 33.73 25.89
N PRO A 1151 36.17 33.34 25.33
CA PRO A 1151 36.54 31.93 25.23
C PRO A 1151 36.65 31.21 26.59
N ASP A 1152 36.77 31.94 27.68
CA ASP A 1152 36.80 31.45 29.05
C ASP A 1152 35.41 31.33 29.71
N THR A 1153 34.34 31.74 29.02
CA THR A 1153 32.96 31.55 29.49
C THR A 1153 32.67 30.06 29.75
N GLU A 1154 32.05 29.79 30.88
CA GLU A 1154 31.59 28.45 31.26
C GLU A 1154 30.42 27.98 30.40
N ALA A 1155 30.39 26.68 30.13
CA ALA A 1155 29.34 26.02 29.38
C ALA A 1155 28.77 24.81 30.15
N TYR A 1156 27.45 24.63 30.08
CA TYR A 1156 26.73 23.62 30.85
C TYR A 1156 25.79 22.77 30.00
N PHE A 1157 25.62 21.50 30.38
CA PHE A 1157 24.62 20.58 29.81
C PHE A 1157 23.56 20.14 30.83
N SER A 1158 23.57 20.69 32.04
CA SER A 1158 22.54 20.51 33.07
C SER A 1158 21.87 21.85 33.41
N HIS A 1159 20.64 21.81 33.93
CA HIS A 1159 19.92 23.02 34.30
C HIS A 1159 20.55 23.69 35.52
N GLN A 1160 21.05 24.91 35.37
CA GLN A 1160 21.50 25.75 36.48
C GLN A 1160 20.49 26.88 36.72
N PRO A 1161 19.71 26.85 37.82
CA PRO A 1161 18.65 27.84 38.06
C PRO A 1161 19.17 29.25 38.46
N LEU A 1162 20.49 29.41 38.62
CA LEU A 1162 21.15 30.62 39.12
C LEU A 1162 22.15 31.22 38.11
N SER A 1163 22.34 30.62 36.94
CA SER A 1163 23.30 31.10 35.93
C SER A 1163 22.71 32.22 35.08
N ASP A 1164 23.42 33.35 34.95
CA ASP A 1164 22.99 34.45 34.07
C ASP A 1164 23.26 34.08 32.59
N PRO A 1165 22.23 34.10 31.71
CA PRO A 1165 22.37 33.75 30.29
C PRO A 1165 23.22 34.73 29.47
N THR A 1166 23.62 35.87 30.03
CA THR A 1166 24.56 36.82 29.40
C THR A 1166 26.02 36.51 29.69
N THR A 1167 26.32 35.71 30.72
CA THR A 1167 27.71 35.41 31.15
C THR A 1167 28.08 33.93 31.01
N SER A 1168 27.12 33.07 30.68
CA SER A 1168 27.27 31.61 30.59
C SER A 1168 26.61 31.02 29.34
N LEU A 1169 27.04 29.82 28.94
CA LEU A 1169 26.54 29.13 27.74
C LEU A 1169 25.77 27.84 28.04
N ASP A 1170 24.45 27.88 27.91
CA ASP A 1170 23.60 26.68 27.98
C ASP A 1170 23.66 25.87 26.66
N LEU A 1171 24.15 24.63 26.74
CA LEU A 1171 24.26 23.69 25.63
C LEU A 1171 23.15 22.63 25.62
N ARG A 1172 22.26 22.58 26.63
CA ARG A 1172 21.10 21.67 26.64
C ARG A 1172 20.22 21.76 25.40
N PRO A 1173 19.96 22.94 24.79
CA PRO A 1173 19.15 23.01 23.57
C PRO A 1173 19.83 22.41 22.34
N TRP A 1174 21.14 22.12 22.38
CA TRP A 1174 21.91 21.51 21.29
C TRP A 1174 22.18 20.02 21.52
N MET A 1175 21.93 19.53 22.72
CA MET A 1175 22.03 18.12 23.09
C MET A 1175 20.71 17.40 22.81
N ASP A 1176 20.80 16.18 22.28
CA ASP A 1176 19.70 15.22 22.31
C ASP A 1176 19.59 14.67 23.74
N GLN A 1177 18.51 15.06 24.44
CA GLN A 1177 18.25 14.71 25.84
C GLN A 1177 17.55 13.34 25.96
N THR A 1178 17.04 12.78 24.86
CA THR A 1178 16.29 11.52 24.83
C THR A 1178 16.84 10.52 23.79
N PRO A 1179 18.16 10.26 23.78
CA PRO A 1179 18.74 9.32 22.82
C PRO A 1179 18.22 7.90 23.06
N ILE A 1180 18.08 7.09 22.01
CA ILE A 1180 17.67 5.70 22.16
C ILE A 1180 18.73 4.93 22.96
N THR A 1181 18.25 4.35 24.06
CA THR A 1181 19.03 3.51 24.97
C THR A 1181 18.54 2.07 24.96
N LEU A 1182 19.48 1.13 25.07
CA LEU A 1182 19.21 -0.28 25.31
C LEU A 1182 19.92 -0.74 26.58
N ASN A 1183 19.43 -1.81 27.20
CA ASN A 1183 20.17 -2.49 28.26
C ASN A 1183 21.44 -3.12 27.67
N PHE A 1184 22.60 -2.97 28.30
CA PHE A 1184 23.86 -3.58 27.85
C PHE A 1184 23.80 -5.12 27.69
N LYS A 1185 22.87 -5.79 28.38
CA LYS A 1185 22.60 -7.24 28.26
C LYS A 1185 21.64 -7.62 27.12
N ALA A 1186 21.14 -6.67 26.34
CA ALA A 1186 20.28 -6.97 25.19
C ALA A 1186 21.03 -7.83 24.15
N SER A 1187 20.33 -8.73 23.46
CA SER A 1187 20.93 -9.47 22.34
C SER A 1187 21.34 -8.51 21.22
N PHE A 1188 22.47 -8.80 20.57
CA PHE A 1188 22.93 -8.09 19.39
C PHE A 1188 21.89 -8.16 18.26
N GLN A 1189 21.14 -9.26 18.13
CA GLN A 1189 20.06 -9.39 17.15
C GLN A 1189 18.96 -8.33 17.31
N LEU A 1190 18.55 -8.02 18.55
CA LEU A 1190 17.60 -6.93 18.82
C LEU A 1190 18.18 -5.56 18.41
N THR A 1191 19.48 -5.37 18.66
CA THR A 1191 20.19 -4.14 18.29
C THR A 1191 20.23 -3.98 16.77
N VAL A 1192 20.62 -5.02 16.03
CA VAL A 1192 20.64 -5.05 14.54
C VAL A 1192 19.24 -4.74 13.98
N SER A 1193 18.20 -5.39 14.51
CA SER A 1193 16.81 -5.17 14.10
C SER A 1193 16.34 -3.72 14.33
N MET A 1194 16.76 -3.08 15.43
CA MET A 1194 16.52 -1.64 15.64
C MET A 1194 17.24 -0.77 14.60
N PHE A 1195 18.51 -1.04 14.32
CA PHE A 1195 19.26 -0.31 13.28
C PHE A 1195 18.65 -0.45 11.88
N GLN A 1196 18.16 -1.64 11.52
CA GLN A 1196 17.50 -1.91 10.24
C GLN A 1196 16.13 -1.22 10.14
N LYS A 1197 15.24 -1.42 11.13
CA LYS A 1197 13.83 -1.01 11.05
C LYS A 1197 13.61 0.46 11.40
N LEU A 1198 14.34 1.00 12.37
CA LEU A 1198 14.26 2.42 12.76
C LEU A 1198 15.29 3.31 12.03
N GLY A 1199 16.29 2.70 11.37
CA GLY A 1199 17.32 3.43 10.64
C GLY A 1199 18.27 4.25 11.53
N LEU A 1200 18.58 3.74 12.74
CA LEU A 1200 19.33 4.48 13.76
C LEU A 1200 20.75 4.88 13.31
N ARG A 1201 21.22 6.04 13.79
CA ARG A 1201 22.62 6.47 13.64
C ARG A 1201 23.53 5.84 14.69
N TYR A 1202 23.05 5.80 15.94
CA TYR A 1202 23.72 5.23 17.10
C TYR A 1202 22.71 4.67 18.11
N VAL A 1203 23.17 3.81 19.01
CA VAL A 1203 22.44 3.33 20.21
C VAL A 1203 23.39 3.39 21.41
N LEU A 1204 22.91 3.93 22.52
CA LEU A 1204 23.64 3.96 23.79
C LEU A 1204 23.23 2.76 24.66
N PHE A 1205 24.20 2.13 25.30
CA PHE A 1205 23.97 1.01 26.20
C PHE A 1205 24.10 1.45 27.65
N VAL A 1206 23.05 1.20 28.43
CA VAL A 1206 22.96 1.63 29.83
C VAL A 1206 22.66 0.45 30.77
N ASP A 1207 23.07 0.61 32.04
CA ASP A 1207 22.62 -0.22 33.15
C ASP A 1207 22.11 0.70 34.26
N ARG A 1208 20.82 0.62 34.58
CA ARG A 1208 20.15 1.46 35.59
C ARG A 1208 20.43 2.98 35.43
N GLY A 1209 20.54 3.45 34.20
CA GLY A 1209 20.86 4.85 33.85
C GLY A 1209 22.36 5.15 33.72
N THR A 1210 23.25 4.29 34.21
CA THR A 1210 24.71 4.45 34.03
C THR A 1210 25.12 4.03 32.62
N LEU A 1211 25.91 4.85 31.94
CA LEU A 1211 26.44 4.55 30.61
C LEU A 1211 27.44 3.38 30.69
N LYS A 1212 27.32 2.40 29.78
CA LYS A 1212 28.23 1.26 29.64
C LYS A 1212 28.92 1.20 28.29
N GLY A 1213 28.29 1.70 27.24
CA GLY A 1213 28.88 1.72 25.91
C GLY A 1213 28.03 2.39 24.83
N LEU A 1214 28.55 2.40 23.62
CA LEU A 1214 27.97 3.00 22.42
C LEU A 1214 28.18 2.06 21.24
N LEU A 1215 27.20 1.98 20.35
CA LEU A 1215 27.33 1.29 19.06
C LEU A 1215 26.76 2.19 17.96
N THR A 1216 27.43 2.23 16.82
CA THR A 1216 27.04 3.00 15.64
C THR A 1216 26.63 2.09 14.49
N LYS A 1217 25.95 2.66 13.48
CA LYS A 1217 25.58 1.93 12.25
C LYS A 1217 26.80 1.30 11.54
N LYS A 1218 27.99 1.91 11.66
CA LYS A 1218 29.24 1.39 11.08
C LYS A 1218 29.74 0.14 11.81
N ASP A 1219 29.66 0.13 13.13
CA ASP A 1219 30.14 -0.98 13.96
C ASP A 1219 29.27 -2.22 13.71
N VAL A 1220 27.94 -2.03 13.63
CA VAL A 1220 27.00 -3.08 13.23
C VAL A 1220 27.33 -3.63 11.85
N TRP A 1221 27.55 -2.75 10.86
CA TRP A 1221 27.90 -3.14 9.49
C TRP A 1221 29.22 -3.93 9.43
N PHE A 1222 30.23 -3.51 10.18
CA PHE A 1222 31.52 -4.19 10.26
C PHE A 1222 31.41 -5.59 10.88
N VAL A 1223 30.63 -5.74 11.95
CA VAL A 1223 30.43 -7.04 12.63
C VAL A 1223 29.67 -8.02 11.74
N LEU A 1224 28.65 -7.55 11.00
CA LEU A 1224 27.87 -8.40 10.10
C LEU A 1224 28.68 -8.87 8.88
N ASN A 1225 29.47 -7.99 8.25
CA ASN A 1225 30.28 -8.37 7.09
C ASN A 1225 31.58 -9.09 7.47
N GLY A 1226 32.17 -8.77 8.64
CA GLY A 1226 33.33 -9.51 9.18
C GLY A 1226 32.99 -10.95 9.57
N ALA A 1227 31.71 -11.25 9.85
CA ALA A 1227 31.22 -12.62 9.98
C ALA A 1227 31.12 -13.34 8.62
N ASP A 1228 30.70 -12.65 7.54
CA ASP A 1228 30.66 -13.22 6.19
C ASP A 1228 32.06 -13.63 5.69
N GLU A 1229 33.11 -12.82 5.91
CA GLU A 1229 34.48 -13.13 5.48
C GLU A 1229 35.10 -14.34 6.21
N LYS A 1230 34.65 -14.64 7.44
CA LYS A 1230 35.14 -15.79 8.21
C LYS A 1230 34.38 -17.10 7.93
N GLY A 1231 33.27 -17.08 7.21
CA GLY A 1231 32.46 -18.28 6.93
C GLY A 1231 33.19 -19.41 6.19
N GLU A 1232 34.34 -19.12 5.54
CA GLU A 1232 35.16 -20.11 4.83
C GLU A 1232 36.32 -20.69 5.67
N SER A 1233 36.52 -20.27 6.93
CA SER A 1233 37.58 -20.81 7.79
C SER A 1233 37.16 -20.95 9.25
N GLY A 1234 37.66 -22.00 9.92
CA GLY A 1234 37.18 -22.45 11.23
C GLY A 1234 37.19 -21.38 12.33
N MET A 1235 36.29 -21.56 13.30
CA MET A 1235 36.01 -20.62 14.39
C MET A 1235 37.19 -20.45 15.37
N ASP A 1236 38.07 -19.49 15.09
CA ASP A 1236 39.11 -19.02 16.03
C ASP A 1236 38.68 -17.73 16.76
N GLN A 1237 38.89 -17.69 18.08
CA GLN A 1237 38.30 -16.71 19.03
C GLN A 1237 38.88 -15.26 18.96
N SER A 1238 39.70 -14.94 17.96
CA SER A 1238 40.54 -13.72 17.96
C SER A 1238 39.94 -12.49 17.25
N VAL A 1239 38.66 -12.17 17.46
CA VAL A 1239 38.07 -10.87 17.05
C VAL A 1239 37.60 -10.03 18.24
N LEU A 1240 38.14 -10.31 19.43
CA LEU A 1240 38.11 -9.39 20.55
C LEU A 1240 39.21 -8.33 20.39
N ARG A 1241 38.90 -7.33 19.56
CA ARG A 1241 39.45 -5.96 19.53
C ARG A 1241 40.87 -5.81 20.13
N GLU A 1242 41.90 -6.05 19.31
CA GLU A 1242 43.25 -5.59 19.65
C GLU A 1242 43.32 -4.04 19.65
N PRO A 1243 43.97 -3.42 20.64
CA PRO A 1243 44.07 -1.96 20.70
C PRO A 1243 45.18 -1.43 19.78
N GLY A 1244 44.80 -0.87 18.62
CA GLY A 1244 45.72 -0.05 17.81
C GLY A 1244 45.47 0.08 16.31
N GLY A 1245 44.59 -0.74 15.70
CA GLY A 1245 44.54 -0.92 14.23
C GLY A 1245 43.56 -0.08 13.41
N ALA A 1246 43.08 1.09 13.88
CA ALA A 1246 41.85 1.71 13.34
C ALA A 1246 41.92 3.20 12.93
N GLU A 1247 43.02 3.68 12.33
CA GLU A 1247 43.05 5.05 11.73
C GLU A 1247 43.38 5.12 10.23
N GLU A 1248 44.07 4.15 9.63
CA GLU A 1248 44.43 4.19 8.19
C GLU A 1248 43.46 3.45 7.26
N ARG A 1249 42.26 4.01 7.07
CA ARG A 1249 41.48 3.88 5.81
C ARG A 1249 40.46 5.02 5.67
N GLY A 1250 40.98 6.25 5.79
CA GLY A 1250 40.22 7.47 5.51
C GLY A 1250 39.80 7.56 4.04
N LEU A 1251 38.50 7.77 3.80
CA LEU A 1251 37.95 8.06 2.47
C LEU A 1251 38.12 9.56 2.15
N LEU A 1252 39.35 10.05 2.32
CA LEU A 1252 39.78 11.43 2.17
C LEU A 1252 41.05 11.47 1.31
N GLY A 1253 40.88 11.37 -0.01
CA GLY A 1253 41.80 12.07 -0.91
C GLY A 1253 41.48 13.55 -0.79
N SER A 1254 42.45 14.37 -0.39
CA SER A 1254 42.27 15.82 -0.33
C SER A 1254 42.29 16.40 -1.74
N ASP A 1255 41.11 16.77 -2.26
CA ASP A 1255 41.04 17.82 -3.27
C ASP A 1255 41.41 19.14 -2.56
N GLY A 1256 42.70 19.48 -2.56
CA GLY A 1256 43.19 20.74 -2.03
C GLY A 1256 42.82 21.88 -2.96
N ASP A 1257 42.22 22.93 -2.41
CA ASP A 1257 41.89 24.15 -3.15
C ASP A 1257 43.18 24.78 -3.71
N GLY A 1258 43.18 25.06 -5.01
CA GLY A 1258 44.28 25.72 -5.69
C GLY A 1258 44.19 27.23 -5.59
N GLU A 1259 44.76 27.81 -4.53
CA GLU A 1259 45.23 29.20 -4.55
C GLU A 1259 46.75 29.22 -4.31
N GLY A 1260 47.47 29.91 -5.19
CA GLY A 1260 48.92 29.80 -5.28
C GLY A 1260 49.66 30.59 -4.20
N SER A 1261 50.72 30.00 -3.66
CA SER A 1261 51.87 30.75 -3.17
C SER A 1261 53.15 30.03 -3.60
N ASP A 1262 54.12 30.85 -4.02
CA ASP A 1262 55.42 30.48 -4.56
C ASP A 1262 56.38 30.18 -3.40
N ASP A 1263 57.06 29.02 -3.41
CA ASP A 1263 58.47 28.91 -2.96
C ASP A 1263 59.07 27.48 -3.05
N GLY A 1264 60.26 27.40 -3.66
CA GLY A 1264 61.44 26.86 -2.98
C GLY A 1264 61.60 25.36 -2.67
N ARG A 1265 62.08 24.60 -3.68
CA ARG A 1265 63.27 23.68 -3.63
C ARG A 1265 63.50 22.66 -2.49
N GLU A 1266 63.90 21.45 -2.95
CA GLU A 1266 64.90 20.51 -2.34
C GLU A 1266 64.52 19.81 -1.01
N GLY A 1267 64.70 18.49 -0.83
CA GLY A 1267 65.12 17.42 -1.75
C GLY A 1267 65.45 16.10 -1.02
N LEU A 1268 65.62 15.02 -1.80
CA LEU A 1268 66.28 13.73 -1.47
C LEU A 1268 65.63 12.81 -0.40
N GLY A 1269 65.34 11.57 -0.81
CA GLY A 1269 64.81 10.47 0.01
C GLY A 1269 64.29 9.33 -0.87
#